data_AF-A0A4Y3HR59-F1
#
_entry.id   AF-A0A4Y3HR59-F1
#
_cell.length_a   1.000
_cell.length_b   1.000
_cell.length_c   1.000
_cell.angle_alpha   90.00
_cell.angle_beta   90.00
_cell.angle_gamma   90.00
#
_symmetry.space_group_name_H-M   'P 1'
#
loop_
_entity.id
_entity.type
_entity.pdbx_description
1 polymer ?
#
loop_
_entity_poly.entity_id
_entity_poly.type
_entity_poly.pdbx_seq_one_letter_code
_entity_poly.pdbx_strand_id
1 'polypeptide(L)'
;MPKVVIISFITLLTALLPISALSITALEKEQLMTVRSQVFGGSTINAALTQTTISGETPPVFPYHLKDRVLMAWKIKPSDIDAFSSQINLPNYLSVSKTTPLTESEFHRRFSAWLSKQSFSSFSLFSSKQQYYLIADIAHTAGAEQGLKVEWKTFVTVLGSEETHLYRLASFKQIPGNDLLELTNLSSSYISLNRSHHQIETTLISEHGEEFNASITLGESSTNRTFSQSYLDAAEKVLSPLGAQTRYYYDGSSVSARLHKVNLNKVTVSSSLPWFQFAHTLTNVIVPKHDMSFLAQPVTLAVETPAPSLEPVPCINPVSPTSLSELYACLVLPALGSPQFGIAPVDPILIFGQMFAQTPPEYQPTFYYALQDLYQGLSTFAGQAKSTLFFELQTDPKTIFINFEIKPDKIKAFKKEYLPPHFELAKTRFYPEQKKAVYAVSLNLYLSRGANLNGIRAEWSTYIINPLEENPKPRFSVLEAQTNIDGLDPSHVLELLRSDSPPPLNDIPAFLETPNDSFIYKFNKKQGIQASLQGDNNAVLSVDIAYPKKSRRLYTKALTSWMEANDYVYWGEVADILKYDRQVMFADIMVFEATDEDIIHDTTFAEYVKPKPLPIVVWLGGQSIALQPWGNLESIQPE
;
A
#
# COMPACT_ATOMS: atom_id res chain seq x y z
N MET A 1 24.73 69.52 -8.57
CA MET A 1 24.79 68.05 -8.41
C MET A 1 23.83 67.64 -7.30
N PRO A 2 22.62 67.13 -7.61
CA PRO A 2 21.73 66.62 -6.57
C PRO A 2 21.91 65.10 -6.40
N LYS A 3 21.93 64.67 -5.15
CA LYS A 3 22.01 63.26 -4.72
C LYS A 3 20.67 62.57 -5.01
N VAL A 4 20.70 61.50 -5.79
CA VAL A 4 19.56 60.59 -5.96
C VAL A 4 19.49 59.68 -4.74
N VAL A 5 18.38 59.77 -4.03
CA VAL A 5 18.01 58.89 -2.92
C VAL A 5 17.32 57.68 -3.55
N ILE A 6 18.04 56.56 -3.66
CA ILE A 6 17.45 55.23 -3.93
C ILE A 6 17.03 54.67 -2.57
N ILE A 7 15.81 54.97 -2.15
CA ILE A 7 15.17 54.27 -1.04
C ILE A 7 14.34 53.13 -1.64
N SER A 8 14.77 51.92 -1.30
CA SER A 8 14.02 50.65 -1.20
C SER A 8 12.71 50.54 -1.98
N PHE A 9 12.82 50.01 -3.21
CA PHE A 9 11.70 49.36 -3.90
C PHE A 9 11.60 47.84 -3.55
N ILE A 10 12.54 47.31 -2.77
CA ILE A 10 12.63 45.87 -2.43
C ILE A 10 11.78 45.50 -1.21
N THR A 11 11.50 46.42 -0.28
CA THR A 11 10.65 46.13 0.90
C THR A 11 9.14 46.34 0.67
N LEU A 12 8.72 46.87 -0.48
CA LEU A 12 7.29 47.02 -0.81
C LEU A 12 6.74 45.88 -1.69
N LEU A 13 7.61 45.05 -2.28
CA LEU A 13 7.17 43.87 -3.05
C LEU A 13 6.93 42.62 -2.18
N THR A 14 7.37 42.60 -0.92
CA THR A 14 7.08 41.51 0.01
C THR A 14 5.74 41.66 0.73
N ALA A 15 5.06 42.81 0.60
CA ALA A 15 3.75 43.09 1.22
C ALA A 15 2.55 42.85 0.27
N LEU A 16 2.80 42.31 -0.93
CA LEU A 16 1.78 41.97 -1.94
C LEU A 16 1.88 40.52 -2.39
N LEU A 17 2.47 39.65 -1.58
CA LEU A 17 2.21 38.22 -1.72
C LEU A 17 0.78 37.98 -1.22
N PRO A 18 -0.09 37.34 -2.00
CA PRO A 18 -1.38 36.92 -1.50
C PRO A 18 -1.11 36.07 -0.25
N ILE A 19 -1.77 36.42 0.86
CA ILE A 19 -1.90 35.54 2.03
C ILE A 19 -2.29 34.19 1.45
N SER A 20 -1.38 33.21 1.54
CA SER A 20 -1.58 31.87 1.04
C SER A 20 -2.93 31.39 1.60
N ALA A 21 -3.88 31.14 0.72
CA ALA A 21 -5.16 30.61 1.12
C ALA A 21 -4.93 29.12 1.45
N LEU A 22 -4.42 28.84 2.65
CA LEU A 22 -4.06 27.54 3.23
C LEU A 22 -2.72 26.94 2.76
N SER A 23 -1.71 27.12 3.60
CA SER A 23 -0.82 26.06 4.03
C SER A 23 -0.96 25.81 5.54
N ILE A 24 -0.83 24.54 5.95
CA ILE A 24 -0.88 24.11 7.35
C ILE A 24 0.19 24.86 8.15
N THR A 25 -0.21 25.55 9.23
CA THR A 25 0.74 26.21 10.14
C THR A 25 1.60 25.19 10.88
N ALA A 26 2.75 25.61 11.40
CA ALA A 26 3.62 24.72 12.18
C ALA A 26 2.89 24.10 13.40
N LEU A 27 2.01 24.87 14.05
CA LEU A 27 1.21 24.41 15.19
C LEU A 27 0.18 23.36 14.76
N GLU A 28 -0.60 23.64 13.71
CA GLU A 28 -1.59 22.68 13.18
C GLU A 28 -0.91 21.37 12.76
N LYS A 29 0.27 21.45 12.12
CA LYS A 29 1.05 20.27 11.75
C LYS A 29 1.43 19.44 12.97
N GLU A 30 1.91 20.06 14.05
CA GLU A 30 2.27 19.38 15.30
C GLU A 30 1.03 18.73 15.97
N GLN A 31 -0.10 19.44 15.98
CA GLN A 31 -1.36 18.94 16.52
C GLN A 31 -1.89 17.73 15.73
N LEU A 32 -1.90 17.81 14.39
CA LEU A 32 -2.28 16.70 13.52
C LEU A 32 -1.37 15.49 13.71
N MET A 33 -0.06 15.71 13.80
CA MET A 33 0.89 14.64 14.09
C MET A 33 0.61 13.99 15.45
N THR A 34 0.24 14.78 16.46
CA THR A 34 -0.11 14.28 17.80
C THR A 34 -1.38 13.44 17.76
N VAL A 35 -2.47 13.95 17.17
CA VAL A 35 -3.75 13.22 17.05
C VAL A 35 -3.55 11.90 16.29
N ARG A 36 -2.88 11.95 15.13
CA ARG A 36 -2.54 10.78 14.33
C ARG A 36 -1.79 9.73 15.12
N SER A 37 -0.74 10.15 15.81
CA SER A 37 0.16 9.27 16.57
C SER A 37 -0.60 8.58 17.70
N GLN A 38 -1.39 9.33 18.46
CA GLN A 38 -2.17 8.80 19.57
C GLN A 38 -3.28 7.84 19.11
N VAL A 39 -4.06 8.21 18.08
CA VAL A 39 -5.15 7.35 17.58
C VAL A 39 -4.60 6.06 16.99
N PHE A 40 -3.68 6.15 16.03
CA PHE A 40 -3.24 4.96 15.29
C PHE A 40 -2.24 4.12 16.08
N GLY A 41 -1.34 4.76 16.86
CA GLY A 41 -0.49 4.03 17.80
C GLY A 41 -1.31 3.35 18.90
N GLY A 42 -2.34 4.03 19.41
CA GLY A 42 -3.29 3.48 20.38
C GLY A 42 -4.09 2.30 19.81
N SER A 43 -4.54 2.38 18.55
CA SER A 43 -5.23 1.29 17.87
C SER A 43 -4.36 0.03 17.74
N THR A 44 -3.09 0.18 17.36
CA THR A 44 -2.14 -0.95 17.30
C THR A 44 -1.88 -1.56 18.68
N ILE A 45 -1.74 -0.74 19.73
CA ILE A 45 -1.60 -1.23 21.12
C ILE A 45 -2.87 -1.97 21.54
N ASN A 46 -4.06 -1.44 21.21
CA ASN A 46 -5.33 -2.09 21.48
C ASN A 46 -5.45 -3.43 20.75
N ALA A 47 -5.01 -3.51 19.49
CA ALA A 47 -5.00 -4.75 18.72
C ALA A 47 -4.14 -5.84 19.37
N ALA A 48 -2.98 -5.46 19.93
CA ALA A 48 -2.14 -6.36 20.72
C ALA A 48 -2.84 -6.81 22.02
N LEU A 49 -3.43 -5.86 22.77
CA LEU A 49 -4.10 -6.15 24.05
C LEU A 49 -5.34 -7.04 23.91
N THR A 50 -6.14 -6.79 22.87
CA THR A 50 -7.33 -7.56 22.50
C THR A 50 -7.00 -8.79 21.64
N GLN A 51 -5.71 -9.00 21.34
CA GLN A 51 -5.18 -10.13 20.58
C GLN A 51 -5.70 -10.27 19.14
N THR A 52 -6.24 -9.21 18.56
CA THR A 52 -6.68 -9.22 17.16
C THR A 52 -5.51 -9.33 16.16
N THR A 53 -4.29 -8.97 16.57
CA THR A 53 -3.08 -9.19 15.78
C THR A 53 -2.74 -10.68 15.63
N ILE A 54 -2.78 -11.46 16.71
CA ILE A 54 -2.44 -12.90 16.68
C ILE A 54 -3.59 -13.78 16.19
N SER A 55 -4.85 -13.33 16.32
CA SER A 55 -6.01 -14.03 15.73
C SER A 55 -6.07 -13.87 14.20
N GLY A 56 -5.31 -12.92 13.65
CA GLY A 56 -5.29 -12.58 12.23
C GLY A 56 -6.44 -11.66 11.80
N GLU A 57 -7.23 -11.13 12.74
CA GLU A 57 -8.28 -10.15 12.46
C GLU A 57 -7.71 -8.79 12.05
N THR A 58 -6.64 -8.35 12.75
CA THR A 58 -5.92 -7.10 12.47
C THR A 58 -4.46 -7.43 12.16
N PRO A 59 -4.14 -7.93 10.96
CA PRO A 59 -2.79 -8.39 10.67
C PRO A 59 -1.78 -7.23 10.70
N PRO A 60 -0.55 -7.48 11.19
CA PRO A 60 0.47 -6.45 11.30
C PRO A 60 1.04 -6.09 9.92
N VAL A 61 1.37 -4.81 9.73
CA VAL A 61 1.91 -4.32 8.45
C VAL A 61 3.05 -3.34 8.70
N PHE A 62 4.19 -3.60 8.05
CA PHE A 62 5.42 -2.85 8.22
C PHE A 62 5.79 -2.06 6.96
N PRO A 63 6.26 -0.80 7.08
CA PRO A 63 6.78 -0.04 5.94
C PRO A 63 8.03 -0.71 5.38
N TYR A 64 8.18 -0.80 4.07
CA TYR A 64 9.38 -1.38 3.45
C TYR A 64 9.82 -0.57 2.23
N HIS A 65 10.95 0.13 2.38
CA HIS A 65 11.49 1.00 1.35
C HIS A 65 12.74 0.40 0.73
N LEU A 66 12.81 0.40 -0.60
CA LEU A 66 13.95 -0.06 -1.39
C LEU A 66 14.54 1.11 -2.17
N LYS A 67 15.74 1.54 -1.77
CA LYS A 67 16.52 2.54 -2.49
C LYS A 67 17.61 1.90 -3.32
N ASP A 68 17.92 2.52 -4.46
CA ASP A 68 18.94 2.05 -5.40
C ASP A 68 18.78 0.59 -5.84
N ARG A 69 17.53 0.13 -5.92
CA ARG A 69 17.22 -1.26 -6.23
C ARG A 69 17.79 -1.71 -7.57
N VAL A 70 18.43 -2.87 -7.58
CA VAL A 70 18.89 -3.57 -8.79
C VAL A 70 18.36 -4.99 -8.77
N LEU A 71 17.64 -5.35 -9.83
CA LEU A 71 17.15 -6.70 -10.08
C LEU A 71 17.88 -7.29 -11.28
N MET A 72 18.58 -8.40 -11.08
CA MET A 72 19.27 -9.13 -12.14
C MET A 72 18.64 -10.51 -12.29
N ALA A 73 18.33 -10.91 -13.53
CA ALA A 73 17.70 -12.20 -13.78
C ALA A 73 18.45 -13.01 -14.84
N TRP A 74 18.72 -14.27 -14.51
CA TRP A 74 19.34 -15.26 -15.38
C TRP A 74 18.38 -16.39 -15.71
N LYS A 75 18.49 -16.93 -16.92
CA LYS A 75 17.81 -18.16 -17.29
C LYS A 75 18.46 -19.38 -16.65
N ILE A 76 17.62 -20.26 -16.12
CA ILE A 76 18.00 -21.62 -15.76
C ILE A 76 17.61 -22.54 -16.91
N LYS A 77 18.50 -23.46 -17.30
CA LYS A 77 18.19 -24.45 -18.34
C LYS A 77 17.16 -25.44 -17.81
N PRO A 78 16.18 -25.88 -18.63
CA PRO A 78 15.23 -26.91 -18.21
C PRO A 78 15.89 -28.21 -17.73
N SER A 79 17.05 -28.58 -18.27
CA SER A 79 17.82 -29.76 -17.87
C SER A 79 18.37 -29.70 -16.45
N ASP A 80 18.47 -28.50 -15.87
CA ASP A 80 19.18 -28.28 -14.62
C ASP A 80 18.22 -28.05 -13.45
N ILE A 81 16.91 -28.12 -13.69
CA ILE A 81 15.89 -27.76 -12.70
C ILE A 81 15.90 -28.69 -11.50
N ASP A 82 16.06 -30.00 -11.72
CA ASP A 82 16.11 -30.96 -10.62
C ASP A 82 17.37 -30.75 -9.75
N ALA A 83 18.52 -30.53 -10.40
CA ALA A 83 19.78 -30.25 -9.72
C ALA A 83 19.73 -28.91 -8.96
N PHE A 84 19.17 -27.87 -9.57
CA PHE A 84 18.97 -26.56 -8.94
C PHE A 84 18.02 -26.66 -7.74
N SER A 85 16.89 -27.35 -7.88
CA SER A 85 15.91 -27.56 -6.81
C SER A 85 16.54 -28.29 -5.62
N SER A 86 17.34 -29.32 -5.90
CA SER A 86 18.11 -30.02 -4.86
C SER A 86 19.16 -29.12 -4.21
N GLN A 87 19.88 -28.30 -4.98
CA GLN A 87 20.92 -27.41 -4.46
C GLN A 87 20.38 -26.36 -3.48
N ILE A 88 19.17 -25.86 -3.71
CA ILE A 88 18.52 -24.84 -2.86
C ILE A 88 17.66 -25.46 -1.75
N ASN A 89 17.70 -26.79 -1.59
CA ASN A 89 16.86 -27.55 -0.66
C ASN A 89 15.38 -27.19 -0.79
N LEU A 90 14.87 -27.12 -2.03
CA LEU A 90 13.48 -26.71 -2.26
C LEU A 90 12.52 -27.71 -1.58
N PRO A 91 11.56 -27.25 -0.77
CA PRO A 91 10.58 -28.14 -0.15
C PRO A 91 9.79 -28.96 -1.17
N ASN A 92 9.51 -30.22 -0.85
CA ASN A 92 8.86 -31.18 -1.76
C ASN A 92 7.45 -30.76 -2.23
N TYR A 93 6.79 -29.85 -1.51
CA TYR A 93 5.48 -29.31 -1.90
C TYR A 93 5.58 -28.13 -2.86
N LEU A 94 6.79 -27.70 -3.21
CA LEU A 94 7.07 -26.64 -4.18
C LEU A 94 7.78 -27.21 -5.40
N SER A 95 7.55 -26.60 -6.56
CA SER A 95 8.28 -26.90 -7.79
C SER A 95 8.72 -25.64 -8.51
N VAL A 96 9.97 -25.60 -8.98
CA VAL A 96 10.48 -24.46 -9.75
C VAL A 96 9.66 -24.30 -11.02
N SER A 97 9.22 -23.08 -11.27
CA SER A 97 8.19 -22.78 -12.26
C SER A 97 8.66 -21.82 -13.33
N LYS A 98 8.10 -21.96 -14.52
CA LYS A 98 8.36 -21.03 -15.61
C LYS A 98 7.45 -19.82 -15.46
N THR A 99 7.97 -18.64 -15.79
CA THR A 99 7.16 -17.42 -15.87
C THR A 99 7.49 -16.63 -17.13
N THR A 100 6.59 -15.71 -17.48
CA THR A 100 6.80 -14.74 -18.54
C THR A 100 7.89 -13.72 -18.16
N PRO A 101 8.45 -12.95 -19.12
CA PRO A 101 9.48 -11.98 -18.83
C PRO A 101 9.10 -11.00 -17.70
N LEU A 102 10.07 -10.63 -16.86
CA LEU A 102 9.89 -9.76 -15.69
C LEU A 102 9.47 -8.32 -16.05
N THR A 103 9.62 -7.93 -17.32
CA THR A 103 9.24 -6.61 -17.82
C THR A 103 8.42 -6.74 -19.09
N GLU A 104 7.50 -5.79 -19.28
CA GLU A 104 6.67 -5.71 -20.47
C GLU A 104 6.65 -4.30 -21.05
N SER A 105 6.38 -4.19 -22.35
CA SER A 105 6.16 -2.89 -23.01
C SER A 105 4.71 -2.45 -22.86
N GLU A 106 4.47 -1.13 -22.89
CA GLU A 106 3.11 -0.59 -22.86
C GLU A 106 2.19 -1.16 -23.97
N PHE A 107 2.74 -1.40 -25.17
CA PHE A 107 2.01 -2.04 -26.27
C PHE A 107 1.52 -3.45 -25.90
N HIS A 108 2.41 -4.28 -25.36
CA HIS A 108 2.06 -5.64 -24.91
C HIS A 108 0.96 -5.59 -23.85
N ARG A 109 1.05 -4.69 -22.87
CA ARG A 109 0.00 -4.53 -21.85
C ARG A 109 -1.36 -4.18 -22.47
N ARG A 110 -1.40 -3.20 -23.37
CA ARG A 110 -2.64 -2.81 -24.09
C ARG A 110 -3.18 -3.94 -24.97
N PHE A 111 -2.29 -4.68 -25.63
CA PHE A 111 -2.64 -5.80 -26.50
C PHE A 111 -3.17 -7.00 -25.71
N SER A 112 -2.54 -7.38 -24.60
CA SER A 112 -3.02 -8.42 -23.69
C SER A 112 -4.41 -8.07 -23.12
N ALA A 113 -4.62 -6.81 -22.72
CA ALA A 113 -5.92 -6.32 -22.29
C ALA A 113 -6.99 -6.30 -23.40
N TRP A 114 -6.56 -6.23 -24.67
CA TRP A 114 -7.47 -6.36 -25.82
C TRP A 114 -7.76 -7.83 -26.13
N LEU A 115 -6.77 -8.71 -26.05
CA LEU A 115 -6.91 -10.15 -26.28
C LEU A 115 -7.84 -10.82 -25.27
N SER A 116 -7.79 -10.42 -23.99
CA SER A 116 -8.72 -10.95 -22.97
C SER A 116 -10.20 -10.67 -23.26
N LYS A 117 -10.51 -9.77 -24.21
CA LYS A 117 -11.87 -9.47 -24.69
C LYS A 117 -12.34 -10.40 -25.82
N GLN A 118 -11.41 -11.06 -26.49
CA GLN A 118 -11.69 -11.95 -27.62
C GLN A 118 -11.62 -13.39 -27.11
N SER A 119 -12.71 -14.15 -27.16
CA SER A 119 -12.74 -15.56 -26.71
C SER A 119 -11.97 -16.52 -27.63
N PHE A 120 -10.97 -16.03 -28.36
CA PHE A 120 -10.25 -16.76 -29.40
C PHE A 120 -8.89 -17.24 -28.91
N SER A 121 -8.76 -18.56 -28.79
CA SER A 121 -7.53 -19.29 -28.44
C SER A 121 -6.43 -19.22 -29.51
N SER A 122 -6.68 -18.58 -30.66
CA SER A 122 -5.79 -18.58 -31.83
C SER A 122 -4.58 -17.64 -31.72
N PHE A 123 -4.45 -16.85 -30.64
CA PHE A 123 -3.34 -15.91 -30.44
C PHE A 123 -2.24 -16.42 -29.49
N SER A 124 -2.23 -17.72 -29.16
CA SER A 124 -1.16 -18.35 -28.35
C SER A 124 0.25 -18.20 -28.96
N LEU A 125 0.36 -17.93 -30.27
CA LEU A 125 1.61 -17.59 -30.96
C LEU A 125 2.25 -16.28 -30.48
N PHE A 126 1.49 -15.39 -29.82
CA PHE A 126 1.99 -14.14 -29.24
C PHE A 126 2.23 -14.24 -27.72
N SER A 127 2.02 -15.42 -27.11
CA SER A 127 2.36 -15.61 -25.70
C SER A 127 3.87 -15.48 -25.54
N SER A 128 4.30 -14.68 -24.58
CA SER A 128 5.73 -14.53 -24.29
C SER A 128 6.30 -15.88 -23.84
N LYS A 129 7.46 -16.24 -24.38
CA LYS A 129 8.11 -17.52 -24.08
C LYS A 129 8.45 -17.58 -22.59
N GLN A 130 7.78 -18.47 -21.86
CA GLN A 130 8.05 -18.65 -20.44
C GLN A 130 9.44 -19.25 -20.22
N GLN A 131 10.09 -18.88 -19.11
CA GLN A 131 11.45 -19.29 -18.75
C GLN A 131 11.54 -19.55 -17.24
N TYR A 132 12.50 -20.38 -16.84
CA TYR A 132 12.92 -20.50 -15.44
C TYR A 132 13.95 -19.41 -15.14
N TYR A 133 13.84 -18.79 -13.96
CA TYR A 133 14.71 -17.69 -13.58
C TYR A 133 15.41 -17.92 -12.24
N LEU A 134 16.68 -17.53 -12.18
CA LEU A 134 17.38 -17.16 -10.96
C LEU A 134 17.44 -15.63 -10.91
N ILE A 135 17.09 -15.03 -9.77
CA ILE A 135 17.03 -13.58 -9.59
C ILE A 135 17.93 -13.19 -8.43
N ALA A 136 18.71 -12.12 -8.60
CA ALA A 136 19.32 -11.37 -7.51
C ALA A 136 18.60 -10.02 -7.36
N ASP A 137 18.20 -9.67 -6.15
CA ASP A 137 17.52 -8.43 -5.78
C ASP A 137 18.36 -7.70 -4.73
N ILE A 138 18.90 -6.55 -5.10
CA ILE A 138 19.90 -5.83 -4.33
C ILE A 138 19.36 -4.44 -4.05
N ALA A 139 19.33 -4.01 -2.80
CA ALA A 139 18.85 -2.68 -2.45
C ALA A 139 19.36 -2.22 -1.08
N HIS A 140 19.33 -0.90 -0.88
CA HIS A 140 19.27 -0.34 0.46
C HIS A 140 17.84 -0.47 0.99
N THR A 141 17.69 -1.12 2.14
CA THR A 141 16.40 -1.32 2.81
C THR A 141 16.22 -0.32 3.96
N ALA A 142 14.97 0.12 4.17
CA ALA A 142 14.57 0.92 5.33
C ALA A 142 13.12 0.60 5.75
N GLY A 143 12.78 0.84 7.02
CA GLY A 143 11.48 0.52 7.62
C GLY A 143 11.55 -0.80 8.38
N ALA A 144 10.86 -1.83 7.87
CA ALA A 144 10.80 -3.18 8.43
C ALA A 144 12.16 -3.86 8.57
N GLU A 145 13.10 -3.46 7.72
CA GLU A 145 14.50 -3.88 7.70
C GLU A 145 15.38 -2.65 7.50
N GLN A 146 16.67 -2.74 7.83
CA GLN A 146 17.62 -1.64 7.65
C GLN A 146 18.92 -2.14 7.01
N GLY A 147 19.52 -1.28 6.19
CA GLY A 147 20.85 -1.50 5.60
C GLY A 147 20.80 -2.15 4.22
N LEU A 148 21.98 -2.45 3.68
CA LEU A 148 22.09 -3.14 2.39
C LEU A 148 21.67 -4.61 2.49
N LYS A 149 20.98 -5.08 1.46
CA LYS A 149 20.51 -6.45 1.35
C LYS A 149 20.70 -6.99 -0.06
N VAL A 150 21.06 -8.27 -0.15
CA VAL A 150 21.07 -9.07 -1.38
C VAL A 150 20.18 -10.29 -1.16
N GLU A 151 19.10 -10.41 -1.93
CA GLU A 151 18.21 -11.56 -1.90
C GLU A 151 18.32 -12.36 -3.20
N TRP A 152 18.37 -13.68 -3.08
CA TRP A 152 18.29 -14.59 -4.21
C TRP A 152 16.91 -15.22 -4.28
N LYS A 153 16.31 -15.21 -5.47
CA LYS A 153 14.93 -15.63 -5.68
C LYS A 153 14.79 -16.51 -6.91
N THR A 154 13.76 -17.34 -6.91
CA THR A 154 13.27 -18.05 -8.10
C THR A 154 11.74 -18.06 -8.10
N PHE A 155 11.13 -18.57 -9.16
CA PHE A 155 9.67 -18.74 -9.23
C PHE A 155 9.32 -20.18 -8.89
N VAL A 156 8.28 -20.36 -8.09
CA VAL A 156 7.78 -21.68 -7.70
C VAL A 156 6.27 -21.75 -7.83
N THR A 157 5.74 -22.96 -7.92
CA THR A 157 4.31 -23.27 -7.77
C THR A 157 4.16 -24.23 -6.59
N VAL A 158 3.05 -24.09 -5.87
CA VAL A 158 2.65 -25.05 -4.83
C VAL A 158 1.96 -26.22 -5.50
N LEU A 159 2.25 -27.46 -5.06
CA LEU A 159 1.57 -28.65 -5.57
C LEU A 159 0.03 -28.49 -5.50
N GLY A 160 -0.62 -28.71 -6.64
CA GLY A 160 -2.08 -28.55 -6.77
C GLY A 160 -2.56 -27.12 -7.06
N SER A 161 -1.64 -26.15 -7.17
CA SER A 161 -1.94 -24.78 -7.59
C SER A 161 -1.28 -24.46 -8.94
N GLU A 162 -1.97 -23.68 -9.76
CA GLU A 162 -1.38 -23.06 -10.96
C GLU A 162 -0.75 -21.70 -10.67
N GLU A 163 -0.90 -21.20 -9.44
CA GLU A 163 -0.37 -19.90 -9.03
C GLU A 163 1.15 -19.95 -8.85
N THR A 164 1.82 -19.01 -9.51
CA THR A 164 3.27 -18.84 -9.39
C THR A 164 3.58 -17.82 -8.30
N HIS A 165 4.53 -18.14 -7.43
CA HIS A 165 5.02 -17.29 -6.35
C HIS A 165 6.52 -17.03 -6.52
N LEU A 166 7.00 -15.92 -5.98
CA LEU A 166 8.44 -15.76 -5.73
C LEU A 166 8.83 -16.57 -4.49
N TYR A 167 9.94 -17.29 -4.60
CA TYR A 167 10.57 -18.00 -3.50
C TYR A 167 11.95 -17.39 -3.26
N ARG A 168 12.17 -16.81 -2.09
CA ARG A 168 13.47 -16.33 -1.65
C ARG A 168 14.27 -17.51 -1.13
N LEU A 169 15.31 -17.92 -1.86
CA LEU A 169 16.15 -19.06 -1.51
C LEU A 169 17.34 -18.68 -0.61
N ALA A 170 17.79 -17.42 -0.64
CA ALA A 170 18.84 -16.93 0.24
C ALA A 170 18.71 -15.41 0.46
N SER A 171 19.23 -14.94 1.60
CA SER A 171 19.22 -13.54 2.02
C SER A 171 20.57 -13.21 2.66
N PHE A 172 21.18 -12.10 2.27
CA PHE A 172 22.40 -11.58 2.88
C PHE A 172 22.17 -10.14 3.29
N LYS A 173 22.57 -9.78 4.52
CA LYS A 173 22.35 -8.44 5.07
C LYS A 173 23.65 -7.83 5.59
N GLN A 174 23.78 -6.53 5.38
CA GLN A 174 24.87 -5.75 5.96
C GLN A 174 24.65 -5.54 7.46
N ILE A 175 23.40 -5.28 7.87
CA ILE A 175 23.01 -5.04 9.26
C ILE A 175 22.13 -6.22 9.71
N PRO A 176 22.57 -7.00 10.72
CA PRO A 176 21.76 -8.01 11.38
C PRO A 176 20.48 -7.41 11.98
N GLY A 177 19.38 -8.17 12.00
CA GLY A 177 18.14 -7.72 12.62
C GLY A 177 16.90 -8.31 11.95
N ASN A 178 15.78 -7.62 12.11
CA ASN A 178 14.47 -8.05 11.59
C ASN A 178 14.54 -8.39 10.10
N ASP A 179 14.03 -9.58 9.76
CA ASP A 179 13.74 -10.00 8.40
C ASP A 179 12.30 -10.54 8.34
N LEU A 180 11.50 -10.01 7.41
CA LEU A 180 10.08 -10.39 7.32
C LEU A 180 9.85 -11.83 6.82
N LEU A 181 10.90 -12.48 6.33
CA LEU A 181 10.88 -13.84 5.79
C LEU A 181 11.88 -14.76 6.51
N GLU A 182 12.53 -14.29 7.58
CA GLU A 182 13.53 -15.06 8.35
C GLU A 182 13.53 -14.65 9.83
N LEU A 183 13.18 -15.60 10.69
CA LEU A 183 12.96 -15.40 12.13
C LEU A 183 14.23 -15.61 12.97
N THR A 184 15.39 -15.36 12.38
CA THR A 184 16.70 -15.60 12.99
C THR A 184 17.62 -14.42 12.76
N ASN A 185 18.54 -14.22 13.71
CA ASN A 185 19.54 -13.16 13.61
C ASN A 185 20.54 -13.53 12.52
N LEU A 186 20.43 -12.91 11.35
CA LEU A 186 21.37 -13.09 10.26
C LEU A 186 22.74 -12.53 10.65
N SER A 187 23.80 -13.32 10.45
CA SER A 187 25.17 -12.82 10.52
C SER A 187 25.36 -11.70 9.52
N SER A 188 26.13 -10.68 9.88
CA SER A 188 26.44 -9.60 8.95
C SER A 188 27.29 -10.12 7.79
N SER A 189 26.93 -9.74 6.58
CA SER A 189 27.74 -9.92 5.37
C SER A 189 28.35 -8.58 4.97
N TYR A 190 29.51 -8.59 4.31
CA TYR A 190 30.02 -7.37 3.69
C TYR A 190 29.25 -7.13 2.40
N ILE A 191 28.55 -6.00 2.31
CA ILE A 191 27.80 -5.61 1.11
C ILE A 191 28.15 -4.17 0.77
N SER A 192 28.47 -3.92 -0.49
CA SER A 192 28.62 -2.58 -1.06
C SER A 192 27.70 -2.43 -2.28
N LEU A 193 27.13 -1.24 -2.42
CA LEU A 193 26.37 -0.82 -3.59
C LEU A 193 26.74 0.63 -3.86
N ASN A 194 27.51 0.86 -4.92
CA ASN A 194 27.92 2.19 -5.33
C ASN A 194 27.18 2.56 -6.62
N ARG A 195 26.33 3.58 -6.56
CA ARG A 195 25.60 4.10 -7.71
C ARG A 195 26.13 5.47 -8.10
N SER A 196 26.56 5.57 -9.35
CA SER A 196 26.81 6.83 -10.05
C SER A 196 25.74 7.06 -11.12
N HIS A 197 25.79 8.21 -11.80
CA HIS A 197 24.87 8.53 -12.91
C HIS A 197 24.92 7.51 -14.07
N HIS A 198 26.07 6.86 -14.30
CA HIS A 198 26.29 6.01 -15.47
C HIS A 198 26.67 4.57 -15.13
N GLN A 199 26.87 4.26 -13.86
CA GLN A 199 27.39 2.97 -13.44
C GLN A 199 26.89 2.59 -12.06
N ILE A 200 26.56 1.33 -11.89
CA ILE A 200 26.33 0.70 -10.59
C ILE A 200 27.38 -0.39 -10.40
N GLU A 201 28.04 -0.39 -9.26
CA GLU A 201 28.95 -1.44 -8.81
C GLU A 201 28.42 -2.02 -7.51
N THR A 202 28.46 -3.35 -7.38
CA THR A 202 28.04 -4.03 -6.17
C THR A 202 28.94 -5.21 -5.85
N THR A 203 29.24 -5.37 -4.57
CA THR A 203 30.01 -6.49 -4.02
C THR A 203 29.26 -7.05 -2.82
N LEU A 204 29.22 -8.36 -2.73
CA LEU A 204 28.80 -9.14 -1.56
C LEU A 204 29.93 -10.11 -1.24
N ILE A 205 30.30 -10.18 0.05
CA ILE A 205 31.11 -11.25 0.63
C ILE A 205 30.31 -11.81 1.81
N SER A 206 29.91 -13.07 1.70
CA SER A 206 29.14 -13.77 2.74
C SER A 206 30.00 -14.05 3.97
N GLU A 207 29.35 -14.52 5.04
CA GLU A 207 30.04 -15.00 6.25
C GLU A 207 30.97 -16.20 6.01
N HIS A 208 30.70 -17.01 4.98
CA HIS A 208 31.50 -18.19 4.62
C HIS A 208 32.52 -17.89 3.51
N GLY A 209 32.64 -16.63 3.09
CA GLY A 209 33.61 -16.18 2.09
C GLY A 209 33.17 -16.38 0.63
N GLU A 210 31.89 -16.68 0.38
CA GLU A 210 31.38 -16.63 -0.99
C GLU A 210 31.21 -15.18 -1.45
N GLU A 211 31.54 -14.94 -2.72
CA GLU A 211 31.51 -13.62 -3.31
C GLU A 211 30.45 -13.49 -4.40
N PHE A 212 29.90 -12.29 -4.55
CA PHE A 212 29.15 -11.87 -5.71
C PHE A 212 29.56 -10.44 -6.07
N ASN A 213 29.92 -10.22 -7.33
CA ASN A 213 30.32 -8.92 -7.83
C ASN A 213 29.57 -8.62 -9.13
N ALA A 214 29.05 -7.40 -9.27
CA ALA A 214 28.47 -6.94 -10.53
C ALA A 214 28.85 -5.49 -10.83
N SER A 215 29.09 -5.21 -12.12
CA SER A 215 29.26 -3.86 -12.64
C SER A 215 28.30 -3.65 -13.81
N ILE A 216 27.48 -2.61 -13.73
CA ILE A 216 26.34 -2.36 -14.60
C ILE A 216 26.48 -0.95 -15.17
N THR A 217 26.58 -0.84 -16.50
CA THR A 217 26.50 0.45 -17.18
C THR A 217 25.05 0.89 -17.42
N LEU A 218 24.69 2.07 -16.92
CA LEU A 218 23.39 2.70 -17.13
C LEU A 218 23.42 3.59 -18.37
N GLY A 219 22.35 3.54 -19.15
CA GLY A 219 22.08 4.49 -20.21
C GLY A 219 21.35 5.73 -19.69
N GLU A 220 21.52 6.86 -20.39
CA GLU A 220 20.90 8.14 -20.04
C GLU A 220 19.36 8.12 -20.17
N SER A 221 18.83 7.41 -21.17
CA SER A 221 17.39 7.28 -21.41
C SER A 221 16.72 6.22 -20.52
N SER A 222 15.42 6.37 -20.25
CA SER A 222 14.60 5.28 -19.71
C SER A 222 14.19 4.28 -20.78
N THR A 223 13.82 3.08 -20.36
CA THR A 223 13.13 2.13 -21.23
C THR A 223 11.63 2.46 -21.32
N ASN A 224 10.96 2.03 -22.39
CA ASN A 224 9.50 2.04 -22.49
C ASN A 224 8.87 0.78 -21.87
N ARG A 225 9.57 0.16 -20.91
CA ARG A 225 9.13 -1.04 -20.21
C ARG A 225 8.93 -0.75 -18.73
N THR A 226 8.01 -1.49 -18.15
CA THR A 226 7.71 -1.52 -16.72
C THR A 226 7.81 -2.96 -16.22
N PHE A 227 7.63 -3.20 -14.93
CA PHE A 227 7.41 -4.55 -14.42
C PHE A 227 6.19 -5.19 -15.11
N SER A 228 6.28 -6.47 -15.43
CA SER A 228 5.15 -7.21 -15.97
C SER A 228 4.15 -7.57 -14.88
N GLN A 229 2.87 -7.64 -15.23
CA GLN A 229 1.82 -8.09 -14.32
C GLN A 229 2.15 -9.46 -13.70
N SER A 230 2.64 -10.41 -14.50
CA SER A 230 3.03 -11.75 -13.99
C SER A 230 4.12 -11.71 -12.91
N TYR A 231 5.06 -10.76 -13.01
CA TYR A 231 6.10 -10.60 -12.00
C TYR A 231 5.51 -9.99 -10.73
N LEU A 232 4.66 -8.97 -10.87
CA LEU A 232 4.02 -8.30 -9.74
C LEU A 232 3.06 -9.25 -9.00
N ASP A 233 2.27 -10.03 -9.73
CA ASP A 233 1.38 -11.07 -9.18
C ASP A 233 2.19 -12.10 -8.37
N ALA A 234 3.33 -12.56 -8.91
CA ALA A 234 4.19 -13.50 -8.20
C ALA A 234 4.97 -12.86 -7.03
N ALA A 235 5.25 -11.56 -7.10
CA ALA A 235 5.98 -10.81 -6.09
C ALA A 235 5.10 -10.33 -4.93
N GLU A 236 3.78 -10.30 -5.10
CA GLU A 236 2.84 -10.00 -4.03
C GLU A 236 3.03 -10.98 -2.87
N LYS A 237 3.18 -12.27 -3.14
CA LYS A 237 3.37 -13.31 -2.12
C LYS A 237 4.72 -13.97 -2.28
N VAL A 238 5.64 -13.66 -1.35
CA VAL A 238 6.98 -14.26 -1.32
C VAL A 238 7.04 -15.36 -0.26
N LEU A 239 7.61 -16.49 -0.64
CA LEU A 239 7.85 -17.66 0.20
C LEU A 239 9.33 -17.74 0.60
N SER A 240 9.63 -18.32 1.77
CA SER A 240 11.00 -18.60 2.22
C SER A 240 11.20 -20.09 2.59
N PRO A 241 12.45 -20.56 2.75
CA PRO A 241 12.76 -21.98 2.93
C PRO A 241 12.24 -22.57 4.24
N LEU A 242 11.98 -21.73 5.24
CA LEU A 242 11.45 -22.14 6.55
C LEU A 242 9.92 -22.00 6.64
N GLY A 243 9.25 -21.86 5.50
CA GLY A 243 7.79 -21.74 5.44
C GLY A 243 7.26 -20.35 5.81
N ALA A 244 8.13 -19.39 6.14
CA ALA A 244 7.71 -18.01 6.32
C ALA A 244 7.22 -17.44 4.99
N GLN A 245 6.20 -16.58 5.08
CA GLN A 245 5.56 -15.98 3.94
C GLN A 245 5.31 -14.51 4.25
N THR A 246 5.48 -13.65 3.25
CA THR A 246 5.14 -12.22 3.35
C THR A 246 4.32 -11.83 2.13
N ARG A 247 3.29 -11.02 2.37
CA ARG A 247 2.55 -10.29 1.35
C ARG A 247 3.11 -8.89 1.22
N TYR A 248 3.33 -8.43 -0.01
CA TYR A 248 3.80 -7.09 -0.32
C TYR A 248 2.70 -6.32 -1.05
N TYR A 249 2.32 -5.21 -0.45
CA TYR A 249 1.42 -4.22 -1.01
C TYR A 249 2.23 -3.14 -1.72
N TYR A 250 1.86 -2.83 -2.95
CA TYR A 250 2.55 -1.88 -3.81
C TYR A 250 1.64 -0.72 -4.21
N ASP A 251 2.24 0.42 -4.54
CA ASP A 251 1.50 1.53 -5.13
C ASP A 251 1.45 1.40 -6.66
N GLY A 252 0.55 2.16 -7.30
CA GLY A 252 0.45 2.23 -8.75
C GLY A 252 1.73 2.73 -9.40
N SER A 253 2.47 3.62 -8.72
CA SER A 253 3.78 4.10 -9.20
C SER A 253 4.83 3.00 -9.35
N SER A 254 4.75 1.94 -8.53
CA SER A 254 5.59 0.75 -8.62
C SER A 254 5.27 -0.08 -9.87
N VAL A 255 4.00 -0.09 -10.29
CA VAL A 255 3.55 -0.78 -11.52
C VAL A 255 4.00 -0.03 -12.77
N SER A 256 3.94 1.31 -12.75
CA SER A 256 4.37 2.16 -13.86
C SER A 256 5.81 2.67 -13.73
N ALA A 257 6.59 2.06 -12.84
CA ALA A 257 7.94 2.50 -12.51
C ALA A 257 8.80 2.66 -13.77
N ARG A 258 9.40 3.85 -13.92
CA ARG A 258 10.34 4.11 -15.01
C ARG A 258 11.65 3.37 -14.72
N LEU A 259 12.09 2.60 -15.70
CA LEU A 259 13.32 1.80 -15.59
C LEU A 259 14.46 2.44 -16.39
N HIS A 260 15.68 2.42 -15.85
CA HIS A 260 16.88 2.77 -16.61
C HIS A 260 17.08 1.81 -17.78
N LYS A 261 17.59 2.34 -18.90
CA LYS A 261 18.07 1.51 -20.00
C LYS A 261 19.41 0.89 -19.62
N VAL A 262 19.52 -0.43 -19.70
CA VAL A 262 20.76 -1.18 -19.45
C VAL A 262 21.15 -1.95 -20.69
N ASN A 263 22.41 -1.87 -21.09
CA ASN A 263 22.97 -2.71 -22.15
C ASN A 263 23.57 -3.97 -21.52
N LEU A 264 22.89 -5.10 -21.65
CA LEU A 264 23.31 -6.38 -21.05
C LEU A 264 24.72 -6.82 -21.47
N ASN A 265 25.17 -6.44 -22.68
CA ASN A 265 26.53 -6.78 -23.15
C ASN A 265 27.65 -6.01 -22.43
N LYS A 266 27.29 -4.97 -21.66
CA LYS A 266 28.22 -4.18 -20.84
C LYS A 266 28.09 -4.51 -19.34
N VAL A 267 27.31 -5.52 -18.99
CA VAL A 267 27.16 -5.95 -17.60
C VAL A 267 28.16 -7.09 -17.34
N THR A 268 29.04 -6.89 -16.36
CA THR A 268 29.96 -7.94 -15.90
C THR A 268 29.50 -8.45 -14.56
N VAL A 269 29.42 -9.77 -14.41
CA VAL A 269 29.03 -10.43 -13.14
C VAL A 269 29.96 -11.59 -12.88
N SER A 270 30.39 -11.74 -11.63
CA SER A 270 31.04 -12.95 -11.13
C SER A 270 30.43 -13.34 -9.79
N SER A 271 30.35 -14.64 -9.52
CA SER A 271 29.96 -15.12 -8.21
C SER A 271 30.49 -16.51 -7.95
N SER A 272 30.83 -16.78 -6.69
CA SER A 272 31.18 -18.11 -6.19
C SER A 272 30.03 -18.78 -5.42
N LEU A 273 28.84 -18.16 -5.37
CA LEU A 273 27.69 -18.71 -4.67
C LEU A 273 27.25 -20.05 -5.31
N PRO A 274 26.89 -21.08 -4.52
CA PRO A 274 26.71 -22.44 -5.03
C PRO A 274 25.67 -22.59 -6.14
N TRP A 275 24.57 -21.86 -6.08
CA TRP A 275 23.51 -21.90 -7.08
C TRP A 275 23.80 -21.04 -8.32
N PHE A 276 24.84 -20.20 -8.31
CA PHE A 276 25.17 -19.35 -9.45
C PHE A 276 25.67 -20.16 -10.67
N GLN A 277 26.13 -21.39 -10.45
CA GLN A 277 26.47 -22.32 -11.56
C GLN A 277 25.28 -22.60 -12.50
N PHE A 278 24.04 -22.37 -12.05
CA PHE A 278 22.82 -22.53 -12.85
C PHE A 278 22.39 -21.24 -13.59
N ALA A 279 23.15 -20.14 -13.43
CA ALA A 279 22.87 -18.84 -14.03
C ALA A 279 23.40 -18.75 -15.47
N HIS A 280 22.73 -19.38 -16.45
CA HIS A 280 23.27 -19.56 -17.80
C HIS A 280 23.31 -18.30 -18.66
N THR A 281 22.28 -17.47 -18.61
CA THR A 281 22.18 -16.29 -19.49
C THR A 281 21.49 -15.17 -18.77
N LEU A 282 22.20 -14.06 -18.56
CA LEU A 282 21.63 -12.83 -18.03
C LEU A 282 20.65 -12.24 -19.07
N THR A 283 19.39 -12.07 -18.68
CA THR A 283 18.34 -11.63 -19.62
C THR A 283 17.74 -10.29 -19.25
N ASN A 284 17.83 -9.92 -17.98
CA ASN A 284 17.28 -8.67 -17.48
C ASN A 284 18.21 -8.10 -16.41
N VAL A 285 18.42 -6.80 -16.50
CA VAL A 285 18.90 -5.96 -15.41
C VAL A 285 17.91 -4.81 -15.31
N ILE A 286 17.16 -4.78 -14.22
CA ILE A 286 16.07 -3.84 -13.99
C ILE A 286 16.51 -2.91 -12.86
N VAL A 287 16.58 -1.63 -13.18
CA VAL A 287 16.99 -0.58 -12.23
C VAL A 287 15.92 0.51 -12.26
N PRO A 288 15.05 0.60 -11.24
CA PRO A 288 14.09 1.69 -11.12
C PRO A 288 14.80 3.06 -11.04
N LYS A 289 14.17 4.08 -11.62
CA LYS A 289 14.64 5.47 -11.54
C LYS A 289 14.36 6.13 -10.19
N HIS A 290 13.36 5.63 -9.47
CA HIS A 290 12.91 6.18 -8.19
C HIS A 290 12.92 5.08 -7.14
N ASP A 291 12.95 5.48 -5.88
CA ASP A 291 12.81 4.58 -4.74
C ASP A 291 11.47 3.83 -4.84
N MET A 292 11.50 2.54 -4.49
CA MET A 292 10.29 1.74 -4.41
C MET A 292 9.85 1.65 -2.95
N SER A 293 8.55 1.80 -2.71
CA SER A 293 7.99 1.81 -1.37
C SER A 293 6.83 0.84 -1.30
N PHE A 294 6.91 -0.10 -0.37
CA PHE A 294 5.93 -1.16 -0.13
C PHE A 294 5.44 -1.11 1.30
N LEU A 295 4.30 -1.76 1.53
CA LEU A 295 3.91 -2.20 2.86
C LEU A 295 3.95 -3.73 2.87
N ALA A 296 4.52 -4.32 3.92
CA ALA A 296 4.78 -5.74 3.98
C ALA A 296 4.04 -6.35 5.18
N GLN A 297 3.25 -7.38 4.90
CA GLN A 297 2.43 -8.10 5.87
C GLN A 297 2.93 -9.54 5.97
N PRO A 298 3.52 -9.95 7.11
CA PRO A 298 3.80 -11.35 7.37
C PRO A 298 2.51 -12.18 7.32
N VAL A 299 2.57 -13.34 6.69
CA VAL A 299 1.46 -14.31 6.68
C VAL A 299 1.84 -15.42 7.65
N THR A 300 1.09 -15.48 8.74
CA THR A 300 1.35 -16.36 9.88
C THR A 300 0.15 -17.23 10.19
N LEU A 301 0.34 -18.23 11.05
CA LEU A 301 -0.75 -19.06 11.55
C LEU A 301 -1.53 -18.29 12.62
N ALA A 302 -2.84 -18.17 12.43
CA ALA A 302 -3.72 -17.56 13.41
C ALA A 302 -3.73 -18.37 14.70
N VAL A 303 -3.76 -17.67 15.84
CA VAL A 303 -3.90 -18.26 17.17
C VAL A 303 -5.37 -18.14 17.57
N GLU A 304 -5.96 -19.24 18.05
CA GLU A 304 -7.30 -19.20 18.61
C GLU A 304 -7.32 -18.31 19.87
N THR A 305 -8.16 -17.27 19.84
CA THR A 305 -8.37 -16.36 20.97
C THR A 305 -9.74 -16.63 21.60
N PRO A 306 -9.92 -16.35 22.91
CA PRO A 306 -11.23 -16.31 23.52
C PRO A 306 -12.19 -15.44 22.69
N ALA A 307 -13.49 -15.79 22.72
CA ALA A 307 -14.51 -15.00 22.04
C ALA A 307 -14.38 -13.52 22.42
N PRO A 308 -14.56 -12.59 21.45
CA PRO A 308 -14.19 -11.20 21.61
C PRO A 308 -14.91 -10.57 22.80
N SER A 309 -14.17 -10.37 23.89
CA SER A 309 -14.48 -9.34 24.86
C SER A 309 -13.78 -8.06 24.41
N LEU A 310 -14.42 -6.91 24.61
CA LEU A 310 -13.78 -5.60 24.44
C LEU A 310 -12.63 -5.37 25.45
N GLU A 311 -12.39 -6.33 26.36
CA GLU A 311 -11.41 -6.26 27.42
C GLU A 311 -10.12 -7.02 27.07
N PRO A 312 -8.95 -6.53 27.52
CA PRO A 312 -7.68 -7.22 27.35
C PRO A 312 -7.70 -8.64 27.92
N VAL A 313 -7.02 -9.58 27.24
CA VAL A 313 -6.85 -10.93 27.76
C VAL A 313 -5.88 -10.92 28.95
N PRO A 314 -6.23 -11.50 30.12
CA PRO A 314 -5.36 -11.47 31.30
C PRO A 314 -4.20 -12.49 31.21
N CYS A 315 -3.05 -12.12 31.77
CA CYS A 315 -1.98 -13.05 32.10
C CYS A 315 -2.22 -13.61 33.52
N ILE A 316 -2.76 -14.82 33.65
CA ILE A 316 -3.13 -15.40 34.95
C ILE A 316 -1.95 -16.18 35.55
N ASN A 317 -1.25 -16.98 34.75
CA ASN A 317 -0.10 -17.77 35.18
C ASN A 317 1.10 -17.62 34.22
N PRO A 318 1.98 -16.62 34.43
CA PRO A 318 3.14 -16.39 33.56
C PRO A 318 4.18 -17.53 33.59
N VAL A 319 4.14 -18.40 34.58
CA VAL A 319 5.08 -19.52 34.71
C VAL A 319 4.61 -20.74 33.92
N SER A 320 3.30 -20.93 33.79
CA SER A 320 2.69 -22.05 33.06
C SER A 320 1.36 -21.65 32.45
N PRO A 321 1.37 -20.88 31.35
CA PRO A 321 0.14 -20.44 30.70
C PRO A 321 -0.66 -21.64 30.19
N THR A 322 -1.97 -21.56 30.29
CA THR A 322 -2.92 -22.63 29.94
C THR A 322 -3.25 -22.68 28.45
N SER A 323 -2.91 -21.61 27.71
CA SER A 323 -3.14 -21.48 26.27
C SER A 323 -2.09 -20.58 25.61
N LEU A 324 -2.02 -20.61 24.27
CA LEU A 324 -1.19 -19.69 23.49
C LEU A 324 -1.66 -18.23 23.65
N SER A 325 -2.98 -18.01 23.72
CA SER A 325 -3.56 -16.71 24.01
C SER A 325 -3.08 -16.16 25.36
N GLU A 326 -3.09 -16.98 26.41
CA GLU A 326 -2.56 -16.56 27.72
C GLU A 326 -1.04 -16.33 27.69
N LEU A 327 -0.28 -17.19 27.00
CA LEU A 327 1.17 -17.00 26.83
C LEU A 327 1.48 -15.65 26.18
N TYR A 328 0.76 -15.27 25.11
CA TYR A 328 0.95 -13.98 24.46
C TYR A 328 0.61 -12.82 25.40
N ALA A 329 -0.51 -12.88 26.13
CA ALA A 329 -0.86 -11.88 27.13
C ALA A 329 0.25 -11.70 28.18
N CYS A 330 0.88 -12.80 28.61
CA CYS A 330 2.01 -12.77 29.53
C CYS A 330 3.30 -12.19 28.95
N LEU A 331 3.51 -12.24 27.63
CA LEU A 331 4.62 -11.57 26.95
C LEU A 331 4.37 -10.07 26.74
N VAL A 332 3.11 -9.68 26.51
CA VAL A 332 2.72 -8.26 26.33
C VAL A 332 2.79 -7.46 27.62
N LEU A 333 2.39 -8.06 28.76
CA LEU A 333 2.39 -7.40 30.06
C LEU A 333 3.75 -6.74 30.43
N PRO A 334 4.90 -7.44 30.36
CA PRO A 334 6.20 -6.82 30.61
C PRO A 334 6.64 -5.86 29.50
N ALA A 335 6.11 -5.96 28.27
CA ALA A 335 6.43 -5.01 27.21
C ALA A 335 5.84 -3.62 27.51
N LEU A 336 4.62 -3.57 28.05
CA LEU A 336 3.96 -2.33 28.45
C LEU A 336 4.36 -1.84 29.84
N GLY A 337 4.81 -2.76 30.69
CA GLY A 337 4.93 -2.53 32.12
C GLY A 337 3.54 -2.41 32.79
N SER A 338 3.52 -2.47 34.12
CA SER A 338 2.32 -2.19 34.89
C SER A 338 2.68 -1.43 36.16
N PRO A 339 2.52 -0.10 36.17
CA PRO A 339 2.79 0.74 37.34
C PRO A 339 1.94 0.32 38.56
N GLN A 340 0.71 -0.15 38.32
CA GLN A 340 -0.22 -0.60 39.37
C GLN A 340 0.30 -1.82 40.13
N PHE A 341 1.11 -2.65 39.47
CA PHE A 341 1.74 -3.83 40.05
C PHE A 341 3.25 -3.64 40.29
N GLY A 342 3.79 -2.43 40.12
CA GLY A 342 5.22 -2.14 40.28
C GLY A 342 6.12 -2.81 39.23
N ILE A 343 5.56 -3.18 38.07
CA ILE A 343 6.28 -3.84 36.98
C ILE A 343 6.78 -2.77 36.01
N ALA A 344 8.10 -2.63 35.86
CA ALA A 344 8.68 -1.76 34.83
C ALA A 344 8.62 -2.43 33.44
N PRO A 345 8.53 -1.65 32.34
CA PRO A 345 8.74 -2.18 31.01
C PRO A 345 10.09 -2.89 30.89
N VAL A 346 10.11 -4.05 30.25
CA VAL A 346 11.30 -4.89 30.07
C VAL A 346 11.89 -4.67 28.67
N ASP A 347 13.22 -4.81 28.55
CA ASP A 347 13.92 -4.73 27.26
C ASP A 347 13.33 -5.75 26.26
N PRO A 348 13.01 -5.35 25.01
CA PRO A 348 12.48 -6.24 23.98
C PRO A 348 13.30 -7.51 23.77
N ILE A 349 14.63 -7.44 23.88
CA ILE A 349 15.52 -8.59 23.67
C ILE A 349 15.19 -9.73 24.65
N LEU A 350 14.87 -9.39 25.90
CA LEU A 350 14.51 -10.39 26.91
C LEU A 350 13.15 -11.03 26.60
N ILE A 351 12.18 -10.24 26.12
CA ILE A 351 10.85 -10.70 25.76
C ILE A 351 10.92 -11.63 24.54
N PHE A 352 11.68 -11.26 23.50
CA PHE A 352 11.90 -12.13 22.35
C PHE A 352 12.64 -13.42 22.75
N GLY A 353 13.64 -13.34 23.64
CA GLY A 353 14.32 -14.52 24.16
C GLY A 353 13.37 -15.50 24.88
N GLN A 354 12.44 -14.97 25.68
CA GLN A 354 11.40 -15.77 26.33
C GLN A 354 10.43 -16.38 25.31
N MET A 355 9.99 -15.59 24.32
CA MET A 355 9.10 -16.03 23.26
C MET A 355 9.68 -17.23 22.50
N PHE A 356 10.95 -17.16 22.07
CA PHE A 356 11.60 -18.27 21.35
C PHE A 356 11.83 -19.52 22.23
N ALA A 357 11.92 -19.36 23.55
CA ALA A 357 12.10 -20.47 24.48
C ALA A 357 10.78 -21.18 24.85
N GLN A 358 9.65 -20.46 24.85
CA GLN A 358 8.38 -20.93 25.40
C GLN A 358 7.29 -21.18 24.34
N THR A 359 7.42 -20.60 23.15
CA THR A 359 6.42 -20.71 22.08
C THR A 359 6.72 -21.91 21.18
N PRO A 360 5.72 -22.75 20.85
CA PRO A 360 5.90 -23.81 19.86
C PRO A 360 6.42 -23.24 18.53
N PRO A 361 7.37 -23.91 17.86
CA PRO A 361 8.04 -23.38 16.66
C PRO A 361 7.09 -22.86 15.57
N GLU A 362 5.96 -23.53 15.36
CA GLU A 362 4.97 -23.18 14.35
C GLU A 362 4.24 -21.84 14.62
N TYR A 363 4.19 -21.37 15.88
CA TYR A 363 3.56 -20.10 16.27
C TYR A 363 4.56 -18.98 16.58
N GLN A 364 5.86 -19.29 16.64
CA GLN A 364 6.92 -18.28 16.80
C GLN A 364 6.82 -17.13 15.77
N PRO A 365 6.56 -17.36 14.46
CA PRO A 365 6.35 -16.26 13.52
C PRO A 365 5.22 -15.32 13.97
N THR A 366 4.08 -15.89 14.35
CA THR A 366 2.89 -15.12 14.76
C THR A 366 3.20 -14.24 15.97
N PHE A 367 3.81 -14.82 17.00
CA PHE A 367 4.13 -14.10 18.22
C PHE A 367 5.22 -13.05 18.00
N TYR A 368 6.25 -13.40 17.22
CA TYR A 368 7.33 -12.48 16.87
C TYR A 368 6.79 -11.23 16.16
N TYR A 369 6.00 -11.39 15.09
CA TYR A 369 5.47 -10.25 14.35
C TYR A 369 4.42 -9.48 15.13
N ALA A 370 3.63 -10.13 15.99
CA ALA A 370 2.68 -9.43 16.85
C ALA A 370 3.37 -8.61 17.97
N LEU A 371 4.50 -9.08 18.50
CA LEU A 371 5.32 -8.28 19.42
C LEU A 371 6.00 -7.11 18.70
N GLN A 372 6.51 -7.32 17.47
CA GLN A 372 7.05 -6.23 16.65
C GLN A 372 5.99 -5.16 16.35
N ASP A 373 4.76 -5.58 16.05
CA ASP A 373 3.61 -4.68 15.83
C ASP A 373 3.29 -3.88 17.09
N LEU A 374 3.29 -4.49 18.28
CA LEU A 374 3.15 -3.78 19.55
C LEU A 374 4.24 -2.72 19.73
N TYR A 375 5.52 -3.06 19.50
CA TYR A 375 6.61 -2.08 19.61
C TYR A 375 6.49 -0.95 18.59
N GLN A 376 6.04 -1.25 17.37
CA GLN A 376 5.72 -0.23 16.38
C GLN A 376 4.54 0.66 16.85
N GLY A 377 3.51 0.08 17.45
CA GLY A 377 2.39 0.81 18.04
C GLY A 377 2.83 1.78 19.14
N LEU A 378 3.70 1.32 20.05
CA LEU A 378 4.30 2.16 21.09
C LEU A 378 5.15 3.31 20.52
N SER A 379 5.98 3.02 19.51
CA SER A 379 6.79 4.04 18.84
C SER A 379 5.93 5.04 18.08
N THR A 380 4.86 4.58 17.44
CA THR A 380 3.87 5.42 16.77
C THR A 380 3.15 6.31 17.77
N PHE A 381 2.67 5.75 18.88
CA PHE A 381 1.99 6.49 19.95
C PHE A 381 2.87 7.60 20.52
N ALA A 382 4.18 7.35 20.67
CA ALA A 382 5.16 8.32 21.11
C ALA A 382 5.58 9.34 20.02
N GLY A 383 5.03 9.27 18.81
CA GLY A 383 5.38 10.15 17.69
C GLY A 383 6.76 9.88 17.06
N GLN A 384 7.37 8.72 17.34
CA GLN A 384 8.70 8.35 16.87
C GLN A 384 8.68 7.57 15.54
N ALA A 385 7.55 6.95 15.22
CA ALA A 385 7.34 6.20 13.97
C ALA A 385 6.08 6.68 13.24
N LYS A 386 6.04 6.47 11.92
CA LYS A 386 4.83 6.67 11.14
C LYS A 386 3.87 5.51 11.37
N SER A 387 2.59 5.84 11.51
CA SER A 387 1.52 4.86 11.60
C SER A 387 1.41 4.06 10.29
N THR A 388 1.11 2.77 10.41
CA THR A 388 0.68 1.92 9.30
C THR A 388 -0.59 1.22 9.71
N LEU A 389 -1.52 1.06 8.78
CA LEU A 389 -2.79 0.39 9.00
C LEU A 389 -3.06 -0.63 7.91
N PHE A 390 -3.82 -1.64 8.29
CA PHE A 390 -4.44 -2.58 7.37
C PHE A 390 -5.95 -2.45 7.44
N PHE A 391 -6.59 -2.44 6.27
CA PHE A 391 -8.03 -2.63 6.16
C PHE A 391 -8.37 -3.27 4.81
N GLU A 392 -9.55 -3.89 4.77
CA GLU A 392 -10.08 -4.56 3.60
C GLU A 392 -11.40 -3.89 3.18
N LEU A 393 -11.58 -3.65 1.89
CA LEU A 393 -12.91 -3.42 1.33
C LEU A 393 -13.55 -4.76 1.03
N GLN A 394 -14.66 -5.01 1.72
CA GLN A 394 -15.37 -6.29 1.65
C GLN A 394 -15.93 -6.53 0.24
N THR A 395 -16.05 -7.81 -0.10
CA THR A 395 -16.59 -8.22 -1.40
C THR A 395 -18.13 -8.21 -1.45
N ASP A 396 -18.79 -8.09 -0.30
CA ASP A 396 -20.23 -8.02 -0.16
C ASP A 396 -20.59 -7.09 1.03
N PRO A 397 -21.31 -5.97 0.82
CA PRO A 397 -21.73 -5.44 -0.48
C PRO A 397 -20.53 -5.05 -1.35
N LYS A 398 -20.67 -5.12 -2.68
CA LYS A 398 -19.61 -4.75 -3.63
C LYS A 398 -19.26 -3.26 -3.51
N THR A 399 -18.00 -2.88 -3.68
CA THR A 399 -17.62 -1.47 -3.87
C THR A 399 -18.16 -0.95 -5.21
N ILE A 400 -18.78 0.23 -5.19
CA ILE A 400 -19.26 0.90 -6.40
C ILE A 400 -18.79 2.35 -6.48
N PHE A 401 -18.69 2.85 -7.71
CA PHE A 401 -18.36 4.23 -8.04
C PHE A 401 -19.45 4.81 -8.95
N ILE A 402 -20.15 5.83 -8.46
CA ILE A 402 -21.09 6.64 -9.22
C ILE A 402 -20.39 7.95 -9.58
N ASN A 403 -19.98 8.08 -10.84
CA ASN A 403 -19.15 9.19 -11.29
C ASN A 403 -19.99 10.25 -12.00
N PHE A 404 -19.88 11.51 -11.61
CA PHE A 404 -20.57 12.63 -12.25
C PHE A 404 -19.57 13.59 -12.89
N GLU A 405 -19.84 14.04 -14.12
CA GLU A 405 -19.01 15.04 -14.77
C GLU A 405 -19.31 16.44 -14.20
N ILE A 406 -18.28 17.19 -13.82
CA ILE A 406 -18.39 18.59 -13.41
C ILE A 406 -18.81 19.44 -14.62
N LYS A 407 -19.82 20.30 -14.43
CA LYS A 407 -20.31 21.21 -15.48
C LYS A 407 -19.18 22.13 -15.95
N PRO A 408 -18.94 22.29 -17.27
CA PRO A 408 -17.81 23.09 -17.76
C PRO A 408 -17.75 24.54 -17.25
N ASP A 409 -18.91 25.17 -17.06
CA ASP A 409 -19.05 26.53 -16.53
C ASP A 409 -18.80 26.63 -15.01
N LYS A 410 -18.87 25.51 -14.30
CA LYS A 410 -18.70 25.44 -12.84
C LYS A 410 -17.29 25.03 -12.38
N ILE A 411 -16.42 24.57 -13.28
CA ILE A 411 -15.07 24.08 -12.95
C ILE A 411 -14.27 25.08 -12.09
N LYS A 412 -14.27 26.37 -12.47
CA LYS A 412 -13.51 27.39 -11.73
C LYS A 412 -14.08 27.66 -10.34
N ALA A 413 -15.41 27.68 -10.23
CA ALA A 413 -16.09 27.87 -8.94
C ALA A 413 -15.83 26.67 -8.03
N PHE A 414 -16.00 25.44 -8.56
CA PHE A 414 -15.71 24.20 -7.85
C PHE A 414 -14.28 24.15 -7.31
N LYS A 415 -13.29 24.44 -8.18
CA LYS A 415 -11.88 24.47 -7.76
C LYS A 415 -11.65 25.47 -6.61
N LYS A 416 -12.23 26.66 -6.72
CA LYS A 416 -12.04 27.72 -5.72
C LYS A 416 -12.66 27.36 -4.37
N GLU A 417 -13.80 26.67 -4.39
CA GLU A 417 -14.57 26.35 -3.19
C GLU A 417 -13.96 25.19 -2.40
N TYR A 418 -13.55 24.12 -3.10
CA TYR A 418 -13.26 22.84 -2.42
C TYR A 418 -11.79 22.43 -2.41
N LEU A 419 -10.91 23.08 -3.17
CA LEU A 419 -9.52 22.63 -3.32
C LEU A 419 -8.54 23.66 -2.74
N PRO A 420 -7.42 23.20 -2.14
CA PRO A 420 -6.28 24.08 -1.86
C PRO A 420 -5.87 24.88 -3.11
N PRO A 421 -5.51 26.17 -3.00
CA PRO A 421 -5.28 27.03 -4.16
C PRO A 421 -4.18 26.55 -5.09
N HIS A 422 -3.16 25.91 -4.51
CA HIS A 422 -2.03 25.37 -5.25
C HIS A 422 -2.38 24.06 -5.97
N PHE A 423 -3.46 23.37 -5.61
CA PHE A 423 -3.91 22.19 -6.34
C PHE A 423 -4.52 22.59 -7.68
N GLU A 424 -4.40 21.70 -8.65
CA GLU A 424 -5.07 21.82 -9.94
C GLU A 424 -6.11 20.72 -10.10
N LEU A 425 -7.27 21.04 -10.66
CA LEU A 425 -8.26 20.01 -10.99
C LEU A 425 -7.75 19.18 -12.18
N ALA A 426 -7.87 17.86 -12.10
CA ALA A 426 -7.36 16.92 -13.09
C ALA A 426 -8.50 16.19 -13.82
N LYS A 427 -8.30 15.95 -15.13
CA LYS A 427 -9.21 15.09 -15.89
C LYS A 427 -8.78 13.63 -15.76
N THR A 428 -9.75 12.74 -15.60
CA THR A 428 -9.48 11.31 -15.46
C THR A 428 -10.31 10.45 -16.41
N ARG A 429 -9.82 9.22 -16.65
CA ARG A 429 -10.55 8.12 -17.28
C ARG A 429 -10.47 6.94 -16.33
N PHE A 430 -11.57 6.22 -16.18
CA PHE A 430 -11.66 5.11 -15.23
C PHE A 430 -11.29 3.77 -15.87
N TYR A 431 -11.71 3.55 -17.12
CA TYR A 431 -11.52 2.30 -17.84
C TYR A 431 -11.20 2.52 -19.34
N PRO A 432 -10.59 1.53 -20.03
CA PRO A 432 -10.11 1.68 -21.40
C PRO A 432 -11.16 2.12 -22.44
N GLU A 433 -12.42 1.72 -22.27
CA GLU A 433 -13.52 2.01 -23.19
C GLU A 433 -14.06 3.44 -23.07
N GLN A 434 -13.82 4.12 -21.95
CA GLN A 434 -14.23 5.50 -21.76
C GLN A 434 -13.45 6.40 -22.72
N LYS A 435 -14.11 7.02 -23.70
CA LYS A 435 -13.42 7.72 -24.79
C LYS A 435 -12.73 9.03 -24.38
N LYS A 436 -13.28 9.74 -23.39
CA LYS A 436 -12.81 11.08 -23.01
C LYS A 436 -12.51 11.14 -21.53
N ALA A 437 -11.39 11.80 -21.20
CA ALA A 437 -11.11 12.19 -19.83
C ALA A 437 -12.00 13.37 -19.42
N VAL A 438 -12.49 13.36 -18.19
CA VAL A 438 -13.43 14.36 -17.66
C VAL A 438 -13.02 14.82 -16.27
N TYR A 439 -13.44 16.02 -15.88
CA TYR A 439 -13.44 16.44 -14.48
C TYR A 439 -14.62 15.78 -13.81
N ALA A 440 -14.38 15.01 -12.75
CA ALA A 440 -15.40 14.20 -12.12
C ALA A 440 -15.47 14.45 -10.61
N VAL A 441 -16.69 14.33 -10.08
CA VAL A 441 -16.94 14.00 -8.68
C VAL A 441 -17.41 12.56 -8.64
N SER A 442 -16.79 11.72 -7.82
CA SER A 442 -17.09 10.30 -7.68
C SER A 442 -17.67 10.06 -6.31
N LEU A 443 -18.88 9.50 -6.26
CA LEU A 443 -19.43 8.91 -5.04
C LEU A 443 -19.00 7.45 -4.97
N ASN A 444 -18.23 7.11 -3.94
CA ASN A 444 -17.74 5.78 -3.66
C ASN A 444 -18.58 5.19 -2.53
N LEU A 445 -19.13 4.00 -2.71
CA LEU A 445 -19.88 3.28 -1.67
C LEU A 445 -19.23 1.92 -1.44
N TYR A 446 -18.83 1.66 -0.19
CA TYR A 446 -18.14 0.43 0.18
C TYR A 446 -18.36 0.06 1.66
N LEU A 447 -18.07 -1.20 1.99
CA LEU A 447 -17.95 -1.68 3.37
C LEU A 447 -16.46 -1.91 3.65
N SER A 448 -15.91 -1.23 4.66
CA SER A 448 -14.54 -1.43 5.12
C SER A 448 -14.49 -2.28 6.39
N ARG A 449 -13.38 -3.00 6.59
CA ARG A 449 -13.05 -3.72 7.83
C ARG A 449 -11.56 -3.53 8.16
N GLY A 450 -11.19 -3.19 9.39
CA GLY A 450 -9.80 -3.08 9.85
C GLY A 450 -9.61 -2.16 11.04
N ALA A 451 -8.35 -1.76 11.29
CA ALA A 451 -7.90 -1.08 12.50
C ALA A 451 -8.45 0.35 12.76
N ASN A 452 -9.34 0.87 11.92
CA ASN A 452 -9.90 2.21 12.06
C ASN A 452 -11.39 2.30 11.69
N LEU A 453 -11.86 1.49 10.73
CA LEU A 453 -13.24 1.52 10.26
C LEU A 453 -13.73 0.10 9.98
N ASN A 454 -14.81 -0.29 10.66
CA ASN A 454 -15.59 -1.51 10.46
C ASN A 454 -17.05 -1.17 10.09
N GLY A 455 -17.24 -0.49 8.96
CA GLY A 455 -18.55 0.08 8.62
C GLY A 455 -18.71 0.41 7.14
N ILE A 456 -19.92 0.75 6.76
CA ILE A 456 -20.22 1.26 5.43
C ILE A 456 -19.79 2.72 5.33
N ARG A 457 -19.21 3.09 4.19
CA ARG A 457 -18.71 4.45 3.93
C ARG A 457 -19.24 4.95 2.58
N ALA A 458 -19.70 6.20 2.58
CA ALA A 458 -19.97 7.02 1.41
C ALA A 458 -18.89 8.09 1.33
N GLU A 459 -18.21 8.17 0.20
CA GLU A 459 -17.08 9.10 0.03
C GLU A 459 -17.21 9.83 -1.29
N TRP A 460 -17.26 11.16 -1.24
CA TRP A 460 -17.27 12.01 -2.42
C TRP A 460 -15.87 12.52 -2.69
N SER A 461 -15.43 12.35 -3.92
CA SER A 461 -14.03 12.56 -4.27
C SER A 461 -13.88 13.19 -5.65
N THR A 462 -12.79 13.90 -5.87
CA THR A 462 -12.38 14.41 -7.17
C THR A 462 -10.92 14.05 -7.46
N TYR A 463 -10.42 14.51 -8.61
CA TYR A 463 -9.07 14.24 -9.07
C TYR A 463 -8.30 15.54 -9.16
N ILE A 464 -7.14 15.60 -8.52
CA ILE A 464 -6.30 16.79 -8.44
C ILE A 464 -4.86 16.50 -8.88
N ILE A 465 -4.11 17.53 -9.23
CA ILE A 465 -2.65 17.48 -9.33
C ILE A 465 -2.12 18.41 -8.25
N ASN A 466 -1.28 17.89 -7.36
CA ASN A 466 -0.49 18.71 -6.46
C ASN A 466 0.86 19.02 -7.14
N PRO A 467 1.11 20.27 -7.57
CA PRO A 467 2.36 20.63 -8.24
C PRO A 467 3.58 20.60 -7.30
N LEU A 468 3.37 20.49 -5.99
CA LEU A 468 4.45 20.41 -4.98
C LEU A 468 4.96 18.98 -4.76
N GLU A 469 4.29 17.96 -5.33
CA GLU A 469 4.82 16.59 -5.32
C GLU A 469 6.12 16.49 -6.14
N GLU A 470 7.01 15.56 -5.80
CA GLU A 470 8.21 15.26 -6.60
C GLU A 470 7.84 14.79 -8.02
N ASN A 471 6.70 14.11 -8.16
CA ASN A 471 6.18 13.59 -9.43
C ASN A 471 4.70 13.95 -9.61
N PRO A 472 4.36 15.22 -9.94
CA PRO A 472 2.99 15.68 -10.04
C PRO A 472 2.20 14.88 -11.08
N LYS A 473 1.10 14.28 -10.64
CA LYS A 473 0.17 13.52 -11.48
C LYS A 473 -1.23 13.57 -10.88
N PRO A 474 -2.28 13.13 -11.61
CA PRO A 474 -3.62 13.04 -11.04
C PRO A 474 -3.63 12.15 -9.79
N ARG A 475 -4.16 12.67 -8.69
CA ARG A 475 -4.38 12.02 -7.39
C ARG A 475 -5.84 12.10 -7.00
N PHE A 476 -6.25 11.19 -6.13
CA PHE A 476 -7.55 11.21 -5.49
C PHE A 476 -7.58 12.31 -4.43
N SER A 477 -8.68 13.04 -4.33
CA SER A 477 -8.93 14.00 -3.26
C SER A 477 -10.34 13.80 -2.76
N VAL A 478 -10.47 13.38 -1.51
CA VAL A 478 -11.76 13.32 -0.84
C VAL A 478 -12.20 14.73 -0.48
N LEU A 479 -13.47 14.99 -0.74
CA LEU A 479 -14.15 16.25 -0.50
C LEU A 479 -15.05 16.15 0.73
N GLU A 480 -15.71 15.01 0.89
CA GLU A 480 -16.67 14.72 1.94
C GLU A 480 -16.73 13.20 2.15
N ALA A 481 -16.95 12.76 3.38
CA ALA A 481 -17.19 11.36 3.68
C ALA A 481 -18.20 11.20 4.81
N GLN A 482 -18.93 10.09 4.79
CA GLN A 482 -19.94 9.74 5.78
C GLN A 482 -19.86 8.25 6.07
N THR A 483 -19.98 7.88 7.35
CA THR A 483 -19.85 6.49 7.82
C THR A 483 -20.91 6.18 8.87
N ASN A 484 -21.31 4.92 9.00
CA ASN A 484 -22.30 4.48 10.00
C ASN A 484 -21.67 4.08 11.35
N ILE A 485 -20.39 4.37 11.53
CA ILE A 485 -19.60 4.10 12.74
C ILE A 485 -18.71 5.32 13.02
N ASP A 486 -18.27 5.47 14.26
CA ASP A 486 -17.29 6.49 14.61
C ASP A 486 -16.02 6.34 13.77
N GLY A 487 -15.46 7.45 13.31
CA GLY A 487 -14.31 7.46 12.42
C GLY A 487 -13.41 8.66 12.64
N LEU A 488 -12.15 8.54 12.23
CA LEU A 488 -11.21 9.65 12.21
C LEU A 488 -10.96 10.11 10.78
N ASP A 489 -11.43 11.32 10.48
CA ASP A 489 -11.27 11.95 9.18
C ASP A 489 -10.41 13.23 9.31
N PRO A 490 -9.30 13.38 8.57
CA PRO A 490 -8.38 14.53 8.70
C PRO A 490 -9.04 15.87 8.43
N SER A 491 -10.02 15.93 7.51
CA SER A 491 -10.78 17.15 7.24
C SER A 491 -11.57 17.60 8.47
N HIS A 492 -12.23 16.66 9.15
CA HIS A 492 -12.96 16.94 10.39
C HIS A 492 -12.02 17.40 11.51
N VAL A 493 -10.87 16.73 11.67
CA VAL A 493 -9.85 17.13 12.66
C VAL A 493 -9.31 18.54 12.38
N LEU A 494 -9.03 18.86 11.11
CA LEU A 494 -8.59 20.20 10.71
C LEU A 494 -9.66 21.26 11.02
N GLU A 495 -10.93 20.97 10.76
CA GLU A 495 -12.04 21.86 11.09
C GLU A 495 -12.12 22.12 12.60
N LEU A 496 -12.06 21.06 13.42
CA LEU A 496 -12.06 21.17 14.87
C LEU A 496 -10.88 22.00 15.40
N LEU A 497 -9.67 21.77 14.89
CA LEU A 497 -8.47 22.50 15.28
C LEU A 497 -8.54 24.00 14.93
N ARG A 498 -9.30 24.35 13.89
CA ARG A 498 -9.51 25.74 13.44
C ARG A 498 -10.74 26.41 14.05
N SER A 499 -11.53 25.69 14.83
CA SER A 499 -12.70 26.25 15.51
C SER A 499 -12.29 27.26 16.59
N ASP A 500 -13.24 28.08 17.04
CA ASP A 500 -13.02 29.07 18.10
C ASP A 500 -12.61 28.44 19.46
N SER A 501 -12.84 27.13 19.63
CA SER A 501 -12.57 26.39 20.87
C SER A 501 -12.22 24.94 20.55
N PRO A 502 -11.00 24.67 20.04
CA PRO A 502 -10.59 23.33 19.67
C PRO A 502 -10.57 22.39 20.88
N PRO A 503 -10.92 21.10 20.73
CA PRO A 503 -10.80 20.13 21.79
C PRO A 503 -9.36 20.02 22.31
N PRO A 504 -9.16 19.72 23.60
CA PRO A 504 -7.81 19.54 24.12
C PRO A 504 -7.22 18.24 23.55
N LEU A 505 -5.93 18.24 23.20
CA LEU A 505 -5.27 17.10 22.53
C LEU A 505 -5.24 15.80 23.35
N ASN A 506 -5.53 15.86 24.66
CA ASN A 506 -5.65 14.68 25.52
C ASN A 506 -7.06 14.06 25.49
N ASP A 507 -8.04 14.70 24.84
CA ASP A 507 -9.39 14.19 24.63
C ASP A 507 -9.54 13.69 23.18
N ILE A 508 -8.80 12.62 22.86
CA ILE A 508 -8.79 12.02 21.53
C ILE A 508 -10.18 11.64 21.00
N PRO A 509 -11.12 11.10 21.81
CA PRO A 509 -12.47 10.81 21.34
C PRO A 509 -13.22 12.04 20.79
N ALA A 510 -12.90 13.25 21.24
CA ALA A 510 -13.52 14.48 20.73
C ALA A 510 -13.12 14.83 19.29
N PHE A 511 -12.11 14.15 18.73
CA PHE A 511 -11.70 14.29 17.33
C PHE A 511 -12.34 13.26 16.39
N LEU A 512 -13.14 12.34 16.93
CA LEU A 512 -13.86 11.34 16.12
C LEU A 512 -15.15 11.95 15.58
N GLU A 513 -15.39 11.74 14.29
CA GLU A 513 -16.66 12.07 13.66
C GLU A 513 -17.74 11.10 14.16
N THR A 514 -18.91 11.65 14.47
CA THR A 514 -20.07 10.86 14.92
C THR A 514 -20.66 10.02 13.79
N PRO A 515 -21.27 8.86 14.10
CA PRO A 515 -21.80 7.98 13.08
C PRO A 515 -23.08 8.57 12.47
N ASN A 516 -23.24 8.38 11.17
CA ASN A 516 -24.50 8.64 10.49
C ASN A 516 -25.42 7.42 10.62
N ASP A 517 -26.25 7.41 11.67
CA ASP A 517 -27.20 6.32 11.96
C ASP A 517 -28.23 6.08 10.85
N SER A 518 -28.45 7.06 9.97
CA SER A 518 -29.37 6.93 8.84
C SER A 518 -28.76 6.23 7.63
N PHE A 519 -27.43 6.05 7.62
CA PHE A 519 -26.73 5.51 6.47
C PHE A 519 -27.00 4.02 6.30
N ILE A 520 -27.50 3.66 5.12
CA ILE A 520 -27.72 2.29 4.68
C ILE A 520 -27.08 2.12 3.32
N TYR A 521 -26.37 1.00 3.12
CA TYR A 521 -25.88 0.58 1.82
C TYR A 521 -26.10 -0.92 1.61
N LYS A 522 -26.66 -1.28 0.45
CA LYS A 522 -26.92 -2.67 0.04
C LYS A 522 -26.58 -2.85 -1.43
N PHE A 523 -25.97 -3.98 -1.75
CA PHE A 523 -25.72 -4.41 -3.11
C PHE A 523 -26.28 -5.82 -3.30
N ASN A 524 -27.24 -5.98 -4.21
CA ASN A 524 -27.91 -7.26 -4.42
C ASN A 524 -28.17 -7.52 -5.90
N LYS A 525 -27.79 -8.69 -6.41
CA LYS A 525 -27.99 -9.05 -7.83
C LYS A 525 -29.47 -9.17 -8.26
N LYS A 526 -30.39 -9.31 -7.31
CA LYS A 526 -31.85 -9.39 -7.54
C LYS A 526 -32.53 -8.05 -7.32
N GLN A 527 -32.19 -7.35 -6.24
CA GLN A 527 -32.85 -6.10 -5.85
C GLN A 527 -32.16 -4.85 -6.38
N GLY A 528 -30.94 -4.95 -6.91
CA GLY A 528 -30.17 -3.81 -7.38
C GLY A 528 -29.22 -3.25 -6.31
N ILE A 529 -28.91 -1.97 -6.45
CA ILE A 529 -28.02 -1.21 -5.60
C ILE A 529 -28.87 -0.19 -4.87
N GLN A 530 -28.81 -0.20 -3.54
CA GLN A 530 -29.60 0.69 -2.70
C GLN A 530 -28.68 1.41 -1.72
N ALA A 531 -28.77 2.74 -1.65
CA ALA A 531 -28.09 3.53 -0.65
C ALA A 531 -28.97 4.70 -0.20
N SER A 532 -28.95 5.00 1.09
CA SER A 532 -29.63 6.18 1.62
C SER A 532 -28.88 6.74 2.81
N LEU A 533 -28.71 8.06 2.87
CA LEU A 533 -28.30 8.76 4.08
C LEU A 533 -28.87 10.18 4.11
N GLN A 534 -28.99 10.71 5.31
CA GLN A 534 -29.31 12.09 5.60
C GLN A 534 -28.16 12.67 6.44
N GLY A 535 -27.43 13.64 5.89
CA GLY A 535 -26.31 14.32 6.56
C GLY A 535 -26.72 15.63 7.23
N ASP A 536 -25.81 16.17 8.05
CA ASP A 536 -26.05 17.31 8.94
C ASP A 536 -26.40 18.62 8.21
N ASN A 537 -25.98 18.77 6.95
CA ASN A 537 -26.20 19.96 6.13
C ASN A 537 -27.39 19.87 5.15
N ASN A 538 -28.42 19.06 5.47
CA ASN A 538 -29.47 18.66 4.52
C ASN A 538 -28.92 17.95 3.26
N ALA A 539 -27.71 17.39 3.37
CA ALA A 539 -27.19 16.49 2.35
C ALA A 539 -28.06 15.24 2.34
N VAL A 540 -28.62 14.90 1.18
CA VAL A 540 -29.49 13.75 1.01
C VAL A 540 -28.92 12.91 -0.12
N LEU A 541 -28.67 11.65 0.20
CA LEU A 541 -28.38 10.62 -0.77
C LEU A 541 -29.54 9.63 -0.82
N SER A 542 -30.03 9.36 -2.03
CA SER A 542 -30.98 8.28 -2.30
C SER A 542 -30.62 7.64 -3.63
N VAL A 543 -30.19 6.38 -3.55
CA VAL A 543 -29.80 5.55 -4.69
C VAL A 543 -30.69 4.32 -4.70
N ASP A 544 -31.36 4.08 -5.82
CA ASP A 544 -32.06 2.84 -6.12
C ASP A 544 -31.84 2.53 -7.61
N ILE A 545 -30.87 1.66 -7.89
CA ILE A 545 -30.45 1.30 -9.25
C ILE A 545 -30.72 -0.17 -9.47
N ALA A 546 -31.52 -0.50 -10.49
CA ALA A 546 -31.80 -1.88 -10.84
C ALA A 546 -30.52 -2.62 -11.28
N TYR A 547 -30.39 -3.90 -10.91
CA TYR A 547 -29.24 -4.68 -11.35
C TYR A 547 -29.25 -4.84 -12.89
N PRO A 548 -28.14 -4.54 -13.59
CA PRO A 548 -28.15 -4.45 -15.04
C PRO A 548 -28.35 -5.81 -15.72
N LYS A 549 -29.17 -5.84 -16.77
CA LYS A 549 -29.32 -7.01 -17.66
C LYS A 549 -27.99 -7.41 -18.28
N LYS A 550 -27.79 -8.70 -18.54
CA LYS A 550 -26.51 -9.24 -19.07
C LYS A 550 -25.98 -8.51 -20.31
N SER A 551 -26.86 -8.10 -21.23
CA SER A 551 -26.50 -7.38 -22.46
C SER A 551 -26.04 -5.93 -22.27
N ARG A 552 -26.29 -5.34 -21.09
CA ARG A 552 -25.91 -3.96 -20.74
C ARG A 552 -24.67 -3.88 -19.86
N ARG A 553 -24.00 -5.02 -19.61
CA ARG A 553 -22.81 -5.10 -18.77
C ARG A 553 -21.56 -5.17 -19.65
N LEU A 554 -20.61 -4.30 -19.35
CA LEU A 554 -19.24 -4.38 -19.85
C LEU A 554 -18.35 -4.91 -18.73
N TYR A 555 -17.67 -6.03 -18.96
CA TYR A 555 -16.59 -6.51 -18.09
C TYR A 555 -15.26 -6.05 -18.67
N THR A 556 -14.46 -5.33 -17.88
CA THR A 556 -13.18 -4.75 -18.30
C THR A 556 -12.25 -4.59 -17.10
N LYS A 557 -11.11 -3.94 -17.30
CA LYS A 557 -10.12 -3.63 -16.26
C LYS A 557 -10.12 -2.13 -15.93
N ALA A 558 -9.77 -1.79 -14.69
CA ALA A 558 -9.44 -0.40 -14.34
C ALA A 558 -8.19 0.08 -15.11
N LEU A 559 -8.13 1.37 -15.44
CA LEU A 559 -6.89 1.96 -15.98
C LEU A 559 -5.83 2.06 -14.89
N THR A 560 -4.59 1.66 -15.17
CA THR A 560 -3.46 1.81 -14.23
C THR A 560 -3.29 3.27 -13.78
N SER A 561 -3.52 4.24 -14.66
CA SER A 561 -3.47 5.66 -14.31
C SER A 561 -4.57 6.09 -13.34
N TRP A 562 -5.71 5.39 -13.31
CA TRP A 562 -6.75 5.62 -12.33
C TRP A 562 -6.36 4.99 -10.99
N MET A 563 -5.72 3.82 -10.99
CA MET A 563 -5.20 3.19 -9.78
C MET A 563 -4.07 4.00 -9.14
N GLU A 564 -3.15 4.52 -9.94
CA GLU A 564 -2.10 5.45 -9.51
C GLU A 564 -2.63 6.73 -8.87
N ALA A 565 -3.86 7.13 -9.20
CA ALA A 565 -4.47 8.28 -8.56
C ALA A 565 -4.73 8.02 -7.07
N ASN A 566 -4.98 6.77 -6.69
CA ASN A 566 -5.26 6.43 -5.30
C ASN A 566 -3.99 6.26 -4.44
N ASP A 567 -2.78 6.22 -5.03
CA ASP A 567 -1.51 6.16 -4.27
C ASP A 567 -1.44 7.22 -3.15
N TYR A 568 -2.01 8.41 -3.43
CA TYR A 568 -2.20 9.49 -2.48
C TYR A 568 -3.68 9.86 -2.49
N VAL A 569 -4.33 9.71 -1.34
CA VAL A 569 -5.72 10.15 -1.12
C VAL A 569 -5.67 11.42 -0.29
N TYR A 570 -5.85 12.56 -0.94
CA TYR A 570 -5.82 13.86 -0.30
C TYR A 570 -7.13 14.20 0.43
N TRP A 571 -6.99 14.88 1.55
CA TRP A 571 -8.02 15.46 2.39
C TRP A 571 -7.59 16.91 2.67
N GLY A 572 -7.91 17.80 1.73
CA GLY A 572 -7.22 19.08 1.64
C GLY A 572 -5.73 18.87 1.36
N GLU A 573 -4.85 19.36 2.24
CA GLU A 573 -3.39 19.26 2.10
C GLU A 573 -2.79 18.00 2.73
N VAL A 574 -3.55 17.30 3.58
CA VAL A 574 -3.15 16.05 4.23
C VAL A 574 -3.47 14.88 3.29
N ALA A 575 -2.66 13.83 3.25
CA ALA A 575 -2.89 12.68 2.39
C ALA A 575 -2.60 11.36 3.09
N ASP A 576 -3.51 10.40 2.91
CA ASP A 576 -3.22 8.99 3.16
C ASP A 576 -2.40 8.44 2.00
N ILE A 577 -1.35 7.69 2.32
CA ILE A 577 -0.50 7.04 1.32
C ILE A 577 -0.87 5.56 1.28
N LEU A 578 -1.51 5.13 0.20
CA LEU A 578 -2.07 3.79 0.08
C LEU A 578 -1.16 2.86 -0.72
N LYS A 579 -1.17 1.59 -0.34
CA LYS A 579 -0.52 0.45 -0.98
C LYS A 579 -1.54 -0.66 -1.10
N TYR A 580 -1.48 -1.40 -2.20
CA TYR A 580 -2.53 -2.33 -2.57
C TYR A 580 -1.98 -3.67 -3.05
N ASP A 581 -2.84 -4.67 -3.00
CA ASP A 581 -2.60 -5.96 -3.63
C ASP A 581 -2.83 -5.90 -5.16
N ARG A 582 -2.64 -7.04 -5.83
CA ARG A 582 -2.92 -7.18 -7.26
C ARG A 582 -4.40 -7.07 -7.60
N GLN A 583 -5.30 -7.41 -6.68
CA GLN A 583 -6.74 -7.36 -6.92
C GLN A 583 -7.22 -5.92 -7.06
N VAL A 584 -6.50 -4.96 -6.47
CA VAL A 584 -6.73 -3.55 -6.74
C VAL A 584 -6.06 -3.11 -8.03
N MET A 585 -4.77 -3.41 -8.20
CA MET A 585 -3.97 -2.87 -9.30
C MET A 585 -4.36 -3.38 -10.68
N PHE A 586 -4.85 -4.62 -10.74
CA PHE A 586 -5.30 -5.27 -11.97
C PHE A 586 -6.78 -5.67 -11.88
N ALA A 587 -7.57 -4.89 -11.15
CA ALA A 587 -8.96 -5.16 -10.83
C ALA A 587 -9.83 -5.44 -12.06
N ASP A 588 -10.64 -6.49 -11.94
CA ASP A 588 -11.80 -6.69 -12.81
C ASP A 588 -12.95 -5.80 -12.33
N ILE A 589 -13.53 -5.08 -13.28
CA ILE A 589 -14.66 -4.19 -13.05
C ILE A 589 -15.81 -4.51 -13.99
N MET A 590 -17.03 -4.29 -13.49
CA MET A 590 -18.25 -4.29 -14.29
C MET A 590 -18.73 -2.86 -14.46
N VAL A 591 -19.00 -2.46 -15.70
CA VAL A 591 -19.46 -1.12 -16.06
C VAL A 591 -20.82 -1.20 -16.74
N PHE A 592 -21.74 -0.32 -16.38
CA PHE A 592 -23.05 -0.21 -17.02
C PHE A 592 -23.63 1.20 -16.92
N GLU A 593 -24.56 1.55 -17.82
CA GLU A 593 -25.25 2.83 -17.78
C GLU A 593 -26.50 2.76 -16.90
N ALA A 594 -26.72 3.81 -16.09
CA ALA A 594 -27.99 4.03 -15.42
C ALA A 594 -29.10 4.33 -16.44
N THR A 595 -30.31 3.90 -16.12
CA THR A 595 -31.54 4.04 -16.89
C THR A 595 -32.41 5.17 -16.36
N ASP A 596 -33.43 5.55 -17.11
CA ASP A 596 -34.34 6.63 -16.68
C ASP A 596 -35.28 6.17 -15.54
N GLU A 597 -35.35 4.85 -15.30
CA GLU A 597 -36.08 4.26 -14.17
C GLU A 597 -35.25 4.19 -12.87
N ASP A 598 -33.92 4.39 -12.95
CA ASP A 598 -33.06 4.37 -11.78
C ASP A 598 -33.13 5.70 -11.02
N ILE A 599 -33.11 5.64 -9.68
CA ILE A 599 -33.10 6.82 -8.81
C ILE A 599 -31.68 7.05 -8.34
N ILE A 600 -31.13 8.22 -8.68
CA ILE A 600 -29.85 8.69 -8.16
C ILE A 600 -30.05 10.16 -7.79
N HIS A 601 -30.39 10.39 -6.53
CA HIS A 601 -30.53 11.71 -5.95
C HIS A 601 -29.41 11.95 -4.94
N ASP A 602 -28.51 12.87 -5.28
CA ASP A 602 -27.38 13.26 -4.45
C ASP A 602 -27.33 14.79 -4.44
N THR A 603 -27.58 15.39 -3.28
CA THR A 603 -27.61 16.86 -3.14
C THR A 603 -26.24 17.46 -2.81
N THR A 604 -25.25 16.66 -2.40
CA THR A 604 -23.98 17.14 -1.84
C THR A 604 -23.21 18.05 -2.80
N PHE A 605 -23.15 17.68 -4.09
CA PHE A 605 -22.47 18.47 -5.13
C PHE A 605 -23.34 18.79 -6.35
N ALA A 606 -24.67 18.69 -6.21
CA ALA A 606 -25.64 18.78 -7.33
C ALA A 606 -25.52 20.07 -8.16
N GLU A 607 -25.13 21.18 -7.54
CA GLU A 607 -24.98 22.46 -8.24
C GLU A 607 -23.79 22.46 -9.23
N TYR A 608 -22.75 21.68 -8.95
CA TYR A 608 -21.50 21.65 -9.73
C TYR A 608 -21.50 20.57 -10.80
N VAL A 609 -22.20 19.46 -10.59
CA VAL A 609 -22.14 18.29 -11.48
C VAL A 609 -23.33 18.20 -12.42
N LYS A 610 -23.17 17.47 -13.53
CA LYS A 610 -24.28 17.09 -14.40
C LYS A 610 -25.18 16.08 -13.66
N PRO A 611 -26.51 16.18 -13.77
CA PRO A 611 -27.44 15.33 -13.03
C PRO A 611 -27.40 13.86 -13.48
N LYS A 612 -27.10 13.61 -14.76
CA LYS A 612 -26.91 12.25 -15.27
C LYS A 612 -25.48 11.79 -14.97
N PRO A 613 -25.27 10.68 -14.23
CA PRO A 613 -23.94 10.16 -14.00
C PRO A 613 -23.35 9.59 -15.30
N LEU A 614 -22.04 9.47 -15.31
CA LEU A 614 -21.29 8.59 -16.20
C LEU A 614 -21.64 7.12 -15.89
N PRO A 615 -21.23 6.15 -16.73
CA PRO A 615 -21.46 4.74 -16.44
C PRO A 615 -20.97 4.35 -15.05
N ILE A 616 -21.81 3.61 -14.33
CA ILE A 616 -21.56 3.10 -12.98
C ILE A 616 -20.47 2.04 -13.06
N VAL A 617 -19.49 2.11 -12.17
CA VAL A 617 -18.39 1.14 -12.07
C VAL A 617 -18.58 0.32 -10.81
N VAL A 618 -18.56 -1.00 -10.95
CA VAL A 618 -18.64 -1.96 -9.83
C VAL A 618 -17.33 -2.72 -9.76
N TRP A 619 -16.70 -2.69 -8.59
CA TRP A 619 -15.52 -3.49 -8.30
C TRP A 619 -15.91 -4.95 -8.07
N LEU A 620 -15.24 -5.89 -8.73
CA LEU A 620 -15.63 -7.31 -8.63
C LEU A 620 -14.84 -8.08 -7.57
N GLY A 621 -13.60 -7.70 -7.32
CA GLY A 621 -12.71 -8.30 -6.31
C GLY A 621 -12.87 -7.71 -4.90
N GLY A 622 -12.14 -8.27 -3.93
CA GLY A 622 -11.90 -7.60 -2.66
C GLY A 622 -10.79 -6.57 -2.84
N GLN A 623 -10.57 -5.73 -1.84
CA GLN A 623 -9.42 -4.83 -1.85
C GLN A 623 -8.72 -4.94 -0.50
N SER A 624 -7.56 -5.60 -0.46
CA SER A 624 -6.69 -5.49 0.71
C SER A 624 -5.83 -4.25 0.56
N ILE A 625 -5.96 -3.33 1.52
CA ILE A 625 -5.30 -2.03 1.48
C ILE A 625 -4.45 -1.90 2.74
N ALA A 626 -3.17 -1.63 2.50
CA ALA A 626 -2.26 -1.19 3.54
C ALA A 626 -2.01 0.30 3.32
N LEU A 627 -2.05 1.13 4.37
CA LEU A 627 -1.80 2.56 4.20
C LEU A 627 -0.97 3.17 5.33
N GLN A 628 -0.41 4.34 5.04
CA GLN A 628 0.14 5.27 6.02
C GLN A 628 -0.83 6.44 6.15
N PRO A 629 -1.63 6.50 7.22
CA PRO A 629 -2.63 7.55 7.36
C PRO A 629 -1.91 8.88 7.55
N TRP A 630 -2.34 9.90 6.80
CA TRP A 630 -1.75 11.24 6.83
C TRP A 630 -0.22 11.20 6.66
N GLY A 631 0.26 10.30 5.79
CA GLY A 631 1.66 9.93 5.64
C GLY A 631 2.53 11.02 5.00
N ASN A 632 1.90 12.07 4.46
CA ASN A 632 2.59 13.22 3.88
C ASN A 632 2.89 14.34 4.88
N LEU A 633 2.36 14.30 6.12
CA LEU A 633 2.49 15.41 7.09
C LEU A 633 3.95 15.86 7.29
N GLU A 634 4.89 14.92 7.38
CA GLU A 634 6.30 15.25 7.58
C GLU A 634 6.88 16.06 6.41
N SER A 635 6.38 15.82 5.18
CA SER A 635 6.84 16.48 3.96
C SER A 635 6.22 17.86 3.71
N ILE A 636 5.12 18.20 4.39
CA ILE A 636 4.47 19.50 4.26
C ILE A 636 5.39 20.58 4.86
N GLN A 637 5.75 21.58 4.06
CA GLN A 637 6.43 22.78 4.56
C GLN A 637 5.36 23.71 5.14
N PRO A 638 5.43 24.05 6.44
CA PRO A 638 4.47 24.95 7.04
C PRO A 638 4.68 26.38 6.53
N GLU A 639 3.61 27.18 6.62
CA GLU A 639 3.57 28.62 6.26
C GLU A 639 4.60 29.48 7.00
#